data_AF-A0A7Y9KU10-F1
#
_entry.id   AF-A0A7Y9KU10-F1
#
_cell.length_a   1.000
_cell.length_b   1.000
_cell.length_c   1.000
_cell.angle_alpha   90.00
_cell.angle_beta   90.00
_cell.angle_gamma   90.00
#
_symmetry.space_group_name_H-M   'P 1'
#
loop_
_entity.id
_entity.type
_entity.pdbx_description
1 polymer ?
#
loop_
_entity_poly.entity_id
_entity_poly.type
_entity_poly.pdbx_seq_one_letter_code
_entity_poly.pdbx_strand_id
1 'polypeptide(L)'
;MSACVPTRNNRTPRSSPPSRAPGVKRPPSPPPPPGGRRFRIAGADLSASITVFLIAVPMSLGLAVAIDAPLQAGLVSAAIGGIVAGLLGGTPLQVSGPSAGLTVVTAELIQVYGWRTTCAITIGAGLLQILLGSLRAARSALAVSPAIVHGTLAGIGVAIALAQLHIVLGGSPQSSVVDNALALPAQLERLSPAAPLIGSLTIAVLVLWPRLPGRVGQAVRRIPAALAAVAIATAVAALATPAIARVDLPSWRSHALPEMPQGPALALATAVFTVMLVASLESLLSAVAVDKLAADRAAGSEGGPSGHERVERADLDRELRGQGIANSLSGLLGGLPISGGAVRSSANVRAGATGRAATVLHGLWVLVAAALLVSVLEWIPLAALAALVMMVGIQMVSFAHIRNVHKHREFLVYGATITGVVLFGVLKGVALGVAVAVAVALHRLARTRITVAEQDGRYLVTVRGQLTFLAVPRLSRALGQLPPGVDAVVELDGFFMDHAAFEAIQDWRNAQIAQGGRIVFTGRSGGRVAEPAAAAHSCCRPWTPWRNHHCHGRSEHAAATTTELTVHDATLGEAGPWDIDGTGGAGARTGPGASGTTAGGSSRPAGAHRLLNGLSSFQRNTAPLVREELARLAAEGQHPSQLFIACADSRLVTSMITSSGPGDLFTVRNVGNLVPPPDTATTESGDDSVAAAIEYAVDVLRVESITVCGHSGCGAMQALLSAQPRVPRTPLWRWLRHGLPSLERMASRQHSWARISGRLPTDAVEQLCLTNIVQQLDHLRAHESVARRLAEGTLELHGMYFHVGEAQAYLLAQGASAGTGPDEVFDRVGPGAGLSTTLEAEAHA
;
A
#
# COMPACT_ATOMS: atom_id res chain seq x y z
N MET A 1 43.83 -59.36 -51.21
CA MET A 1 43.09 -59.78 -50.00
C MET A 1 43.75 -59.13 -48.80
N SER A 2 42.94 -58.47 -47.96
CA SER A 2 43.30 -57.43 -47.00
C SER A 2 44.28 -57.84 -45.90
N ALA A 3 45.35 -57.06 -45.76
CA ALA A 3 46.10 -56.86 -44.51
C ALA A 3 46.86 -55.52 -44.58
N CYS A 4 47.00 -54.88 -43.42
CA CYS A 4 47.39 -53.49 -43.18
C CYS A 4 48.78 -53.08 -43.70
N VAL A 5 48.91 -51.86 -44.25
CA VAL A 5 50.12 -50.99 -44.21
C VAL A 5 49.70 -49.51 -44.34
N PRO A 6 50.34 -48.56 -43.63
CA PRO A 6 50.09 -47.11 -43.70
C PRO A 6 51.00 -46.39 -44.70
N THR A 7 50.59 -45.25 -45.28
CA THR A 7 51.47 -44.08 -45.55
C THR A 7 50.74 -42.89 -46.21
N ARG A 8 51.09 -41.70 -45.71
CA ARG A 8 51.05 -40.34 -46.29
C ARG A 8 51.26 -40.25 -47.81
N ASN A 9 50.52 -39.35 -48.49
CA ASN A 9 51.10 -38.14 -49.11
C ASN A 9 50.07 -37.11 -49.63
N ASN A 10 50.47 -35.84 -49.50
CA ASN A 10 49.79 -34.58 -49.83
C ASN A 10 49.35 -34.39 -51.29
N ARG A 11 48.30 -33.57 -51.53
CA ARG A 11 48.34 -32.39 -52.41
C ARG A 11 47.07 -31.50 -52.36
N THR A 12 47.34 -30.18 -52.24
CA THR A 12 46.59 -29.00 -52.74
C THR A 12 45.40 -28.39 -51.96
N PRO A 13 45.25 -27.04 -52.02
CA PRO A 13 44.58 -26.21 -51.01
C PRO A 13 43.12 -25.89 -51.37
N ARG A 14 42.26 -25.78 -50.36
CA ARG A 14 40.84 -25.46 -50.51
C ARG A 14 40.59 -23.96 -50.60
N SER A 15 39.86 -23.62 -51.66
CA SER A 15 39.20 -22.35 -51.95
C SER A 15 38.14 -21.97 -50.91
N SER A 16 38.05 -20.67 -50.66
CA SER A 16 37.10 -19.95 -49.81
C SER A 16 35.63 -20.14 -50.25
N PRO A 17 34.65 -20.23 -49.33
CA PRO A 17 33.23 -20.14 -49.65
C PRO A 17 32.71 -18.68 -49.59
N PRO A 18 31.60 -18.34 -50.28
CA PRO A 18 31.17 -16.96 -50.48
C PRO A 18 30.39 -16.38 -49.28
N SER A 19 30.49 -15.06 -49.14
CA SER A 19 29.81 -14.23 -48.15
C SER A 19 28.30 -14.16 -48.39
N ARG A 20 27.50 -14.49 -47.37
CA ARG A 20 26.05 -14.21 -47.32
C ARG A 20 25.79 -12.81 -46.75
N ALA A 21 24.88 -12.09 -47.41
CA ALA A 21 24.41 -10.75 -47.08
C ALA A 21 23.67 -10.67 -45.72
N PRO A 22 23.67 -9.50 -45.05
CA PRO A 22 22.95 -9.27 -43.81
C PRO A 22 21.51 -8.80 -44.09
N GLY A 23 20.52 -9.34 -43.36
CA GLY A 23 19.21 -8.70 -43.24
C GLY A 23 17.98 -9.56 -43.50
N VAL A 24 17.71 -10.55 -42.63
CA VAL A 24 16.33 -11.00 -42.36
C VAL A 24 16.24 -11.31 -40.86
N LYS A 25 15.58 -10.44 -40.08
CA LYS A 25 15.24 -10.75 -38.68
C LYS A 25 14.12 -11.78 -38.68
N ARG A 26 14.42 -13.00 -38.19
CA ARG A 26 13.38 -13.98 -37.86
C ARG A 26 12.51 -13.43 -36.71
N PRO A 27 11.19 -13.69 -36.71
CA PRO A 27 10.35 -13.34 -35.57
C PRO A 27 10.86 -14.07 -34.31
N PRO A 28 10.77 -13.46 -33.11
CA PRO A 28 11.27 -14.06 -31.90
C PRO A 28 10.49 -15.35 -31.62
N SER A 29 11.23 -16.44 -31.40
CA SER A 29 10.67 -17.68 -30.87
C SER A 29 9.97 -17.39 -29.54
N PRO A 30 8.81 -18.03 -29.27
CA PRO A 30 8.08 -17.83 -28.02
C PRO A 30 8.99 -18.15 -26.83
N PRO A 31 8.85 -17.44 -25.70
CA PRO A 31 9.63 -17.73 -24.51
C PRO A 31 9.37 -19.18 -24.07
N PRO A 32 10.38 -19.88 -23.54
CA PRO A 32 10.15 -21.20 -22.98
C PRO A 32 9.07 -21.10 -21.89
N PRO A 33 8.24 -22.14 -21.70
CA PRO A 33 7.25 -22.15 -20.63
C PRO A 33 7.96 -21.92 -19.29
N PRO A 34 7.30 -21.27 -18.31
CA PRO A 34 7.94 -20.93 -17.04
C PRO A 34 8.42 -22.21 -16.36
N GLY A 35 9.74 -22.45 -16.44
CA GLY A 35 10.39 -23.56 -15.76
C GLY A 35 10.17 -23.41 -14.26
N GLY A 36 9.63 -24.47 -13.64
CA GLY A 36 9.28 -24.50 -12.23
C GLY A 36 10.41 -24.00 -11.34
N ARG A 37 10.14 -22.96 -10.53
CA ARG A 37 11.04 -22.50 -9.48
C ARG A 37 11.32 -23.69 -8.55
N ARG A 38 12.58 -24.14 -8.51
CA ARG A 38 13.01 -25.19 -7.58
C ARG A 38 12.79 -24.70 -6.14
N PHE A 39 12.13 -25.52 -5.33
CA PHE A 39 11.93 -25.28 -3.91
C PHE A 39 13.31 -25.28 -3.22
N ARG A 40 13.87 -24.11 -2.93
CA ARG A 40 15.12 -23.97 -2.18
C ARG A 40 14.78 -23.73 -0.72
N ILE A 41 15.34 -24.56 0.16
CA ILE A 41 15.21 -24.41 1.61
C ILE A 41 16.40 -23.56 2.07
N ALA A 42 16.15 -22.32 2.49
CA ALA A 42 17.17 -21.50 3.14
C ALA A 42 17.34 -21.94 4.60
N GLY A 43 18.54 -21.76 5.17
CA GLY A 43 18.76 -22.05 6.60
C GLY A 43 17.85 -21.24 7.53
N ALA A 44 17.50 -20.01 7.11
CA ALA A 44 16.53 -19.17 7.81
C ALA A 44 15.11 -19.76 7.80
N ASP A 45 14.69 -20.38 6.68
CA ASP A 45 13.38 -21.05 6.58
C ASP A 45 13.30 -22.28 7.50
N LEU A 46 14.41 -23.03 7.64
CA LEU A 46 14.48 -24.16 8.57
C LEU A 46 14.32 -23.68 10.03
N SER A 47 15.10 -22.68 10.45
CA SER A 47 15.00 -22.12 11.80
C SER A 47 13.59 -21.56 12.09
N ALA A 48 13.02 -20.82 11.13
CA ALA A 48 11.68 -20.27 11.27
C ALA A 48 10.61 -21.37 11.36
N SER A 49 10.73 -22.43 10.55
CA SER A 49 9.80 -23.58 10.60
C SER A 49 9.77 -24.26 11.96
N ILE A 50 10.92 -24.38 12.63
CA ILE A 50 11.03 -24.96 13.98
C ILE A 50 10.36 -24.04 15.00
N THR A 51 10.62 -22.72 14.94
CA THR A 51 9.97 -21.76 15.85
C THR A 51 8.44 -21.81 15.71
N VAL A 52 7.93 -21.82 14.49
CA VAL A 52 6.49 -21.89 14.22
C VAL A 52 5.91 -23.24 14.67
N PHE A 53 6.59 -24.35 14.39
CA PHE A 53 6.21 -25.69 14.85
C PHE A 53 6.04 -25.77 16.37
N LEU A 54 7.01 -25.25 17.12
CA LEU A 54 6.97 -25.25 18.59
C LEU A 54 5.82 -24.42 19.16
N ILE A 55 5.35 -23.40 18.43
CA ILE A 55 4.15 -22.62 18.80
C ILE A 55 2.87 -23.36 18.40
N ALA A 56 2.88 -23.99 17.24
CA ALA A 56 1.68 -24.52 16.61
C ALA A 56 1.15 -25.81 17.27
N VAL A 57 2.01 -26.73 17.71
CA VAL A 57 1.58 -27.99 18.35
C VAL A 57 0.71 -27.75 19.59
N PRO A 58 1.18 -27.02 20.63
CA PRO A 58 0.37 -26.80 21.83
C PRO A 58 -0.89 -25.97 21.52
N MET A 59 -0.78 -25.00 20.61
CA MET A 59 -1.93 -24.19 20.18
C MET A 59 -3.00 -25.05 19.48
N SER A 60 -2.60 -25.97 18.60
CA SER A 60 -3.54 -26.78 17.82
C SER A 60 -4.28 -27.79 18.71
N LEU A 61 -3.58 -28.39 19.67
CA LEU A 61 -4.19 -29.26 20.68
C LEU A 61 -5.16 -28.46 21.57
N GLY A 62 -4.73 -27.29 22.06
CA GLY A 62 -5.59 -26.45 22.88
C GLY A 62 -6.87 -26.02 22.13
N LEU A 63 -6.77 -25.63 20.86
CA LEU A 63 -7.95 -25.25 20.09
C LEU A 63 -8.90 -26.45 19.84
N ALA A 64 -8.38 -27.67 19.71
CA ALA A 64 -9.20 -28.87 19.62
C ALA A 64 -9.95 -29.15 20.94
N VAL A 65 -9.27 -29.02 22.10
CA VAL A 65 -9.91 -29.08 23.43
C VAL A 65 -11.03 -28.03 23.54
N ALA A 66 -10.75 -26.80 23.08
CA ALA A 66 -11.66 -25.69 23.27
C ALA A 66 -13.00 -25.83 22.52
N ILE A 67 -13.07 -26.68 21.49
CA ILE A 67 -14.28 -26.93 20.71
C ILE A 67 -14.86 -28.33 20.92
N ASP A 68 -14.32 -29.10 21.86
CA ASP A 68 -14.69 -30.50 22.10
C ASP A 68 -14.55 -31.39 20.85
N ALA A 69 -13.49 -31.14 20.05
CA ALA A 69 -13.15 -31.96 18.89
C ALA A 69 -12.07 -32.99 19.23
N PRO A 70 -11.96 -34.08 18.44
CA PRO A 70 -10.84 -35.00 18.55
C PRO A 70 -9.50 -34.26 18.47
N LEU A 71 -8.61 -34.51 19.43
CA LEU A 71 -7.33 -33.81 19.55
C LEU A 71 -6.44 -33.96 18.30
N GLN A 72 -6.54 -35.10 17.61
CA GLN A 72 -5.86 -35.34 16.33
C GLN A 72 -6.31 -34.36 15.25
N ALA A 73 -7.57 -33.92 15.25
CA ALA A 73 -8.09 -32.99 14.25
C ALA A 73 -7.33 -31.66 14.25
N GLY A 74 -6.86 -31.22 15.43
CA GLY A 74 -5.99 -30.06 15.58
C GLY A 74 -4.63 -30.27 14.90
N LEU A 75 -4.00 -31.43 15.09
CA LEU A 75 -2.71 -31.75 14.46
C LEU A 75 -2.85 -31.94 12.94
N VAL A 76 -3.91 -32.62 12.49
CA VAL A 76 -4.23 -32.82 11.07
C VAL A 76 -4.42 -31.48 10.36
N SER A 77 -5.24 -30.59 10.92
CA SER A 77 -5.47 -29.26 10.36
C SER A 77 -4.22 -28.39 10.34
N ALA A 78 -3.34 -28.49 11.35
CA ALA A 78 -2.07 -27.78 11.38
C ALA A 78 -1.09 -28.29 10.31
N ALA A 79 -1.00 -29.61 10.12
CA ALA A 79 -0.18 -30.21 9.07
C ALA A 79 -0.68 -29.82 7.67
N ILE A 80 -1.99 -29.94 7.42
CA ILE A 80 -2.63 -29.56 6.15
C ILE A 80 -2.49 -28.06 5.90
N GLY A 81 -2.69 -27.22 6.92
CA GLY A 81 -2.53 -25.77 6.80
C GLY A 81 -1.10 -25.36 6.45
N GLY A 82 -0.10 -25.98 7.08
CA GLY A 82 1.31 -25.74 6.75
C GLY A 82 1.69 -26.22 5.35
N ILE A 83 1.29 -27.44 4.98
CA ILE A 83 1.68 -28.07 3.71
C ILE A 83 0.84 -27.53 2.54
N VAL A 84 -0.47 -27.70 2.58
CA VAL A 84 -1.36 -27.40 1.45
C VAL A 84 -1.51 -25.90 1.26
N ALA A 85 -1.85 -25.16 2.32
CA ALA A 85 -1.97 -23.71 2.19
C ALA A 85 -0.61 -23.05 1.96
N GLY A 86 0.49 -23.58 2.54
CA GLY A 86 1.84 -23.10 2.25
C GLY A 86 2.28 -23.30 0.80
N LEU A 87 1.95 -24.44 0.19
CA LEU A 87 2.27 -24.73 -1.21
C LEU A 87 1.39 -23.95 -2.18
N LEU A 88 0.08 -23.89 -1.93
CA LEU A 88 -0.91 -23.39 -2.89
C LEU A 88 -1.31 -21.93 -2.66
N GLY A 89 -1.18 -21.43 -1.44
CA GLY A 89 -1.56 -20.09 -1.01
C GLY A 89 -0.86 -18.97 -1.78
N GLY A 90 -1.41 -17.77 -1.66
CA GLY A 90 -0.93 -16.57 -2.33
C GLY A 90 0.10 -15.80 -1.52
N THR A 91 0.21 -16.08 -0.21
CA THR A 91 1.09 -15.36 0.71
C THR A 91 2.21 -16.26 1.23
N PRO A 92 3.46 -16.13 0.72
CA PRO A 92 4.54 -17.09 1.00
C PRO A 92 4.90 -17.29 2.48
N LEU A 93 4.81 -16.22 3.29
CA LEU A 93 5.21 -16.26 4.70
C LEU A 93 4.04 -16.51 5.66
N GLN A 94 2.83 -16.61 5.13
CA GLN A 94 1.65 -16.86 5.94
C GLN A 94 1.60 -18.32 6.36
N VAL A 95 1.41 -18.53 7.66
CA VAL A 95 1.23 -19.87 8.25
C VAL A 95 -0.25 -20.06 8.54
N SER A 96 -0.82 -21.07 7.90
CA SER A 96 -2.20 -21.49 8.13
C SER A 96 -2.28 -22.72 9.02
N GLY A 97 -3.38 -22.85 9.73
CA GLY A 97 -3.73 -24.02 10.52
C GLY A 97 -5.05 -23.78 11.25
N PRO A 98 -5.39 -24.55 12.29
CA PRO A 98 -6.64 -24.36 13.02
C PRO A 98 -6.74 -22.95 13.58
N SER A 99 -7.91 -22.33 13.48
CA SER A 99 -8.07 -20.92 13.88
C SER A 99 -8.83 -20.75 15.18
N ALA A 100 -8.35 -19.81 16.00
CA ALA A 100 -9.09 -19.34 17.17
C ALA A 100 -10.41 -18.66 16.78
N GLY A 101 -10.47 -17.90 15.68
CA GLY A 101 -11.72 -17.26 15.27
C GLY A 101 -12.80 -18.24 14.81
N LEU A 102 -12.41 -19.44 14.39
CA LEU A 102 -13.33 -20.51 14.01
C LEU A 102 -13.72 -21.41 15.20
N THR A 103 -13.06 -21.28 16.35
CA THR A 103 -13.28 -22.13 17.53
C THR A 103 -14.75 -22.10 17.97
N VAL A 104 -15.30 -20.93 18.26
CA VAL A 104 -16.68 -20.81 18.76
C VAL A 104 -17.70 -21.31 17.71
N VAL A 105 -17.50 -20.95 16.44
CA VAL A 105 -18.36 -21.41 15.34
C VAL A 105 -18.33 -22.93 15.23
N THR A 106 -17.13 -23.53 15.26
CA THR A 106 -16.97 -24.97 15.09
C THR A 106 -17.53 -25.73 16.30
N ALA A 107 -17.32 -25.21 17.52
CA ALA A 107 -17.91 -25.78 18.74
C ALA A 107 -19.44 -25.84 18.64
N GLU A 108 -20.09 -24.75 18.21
CA GLU A 108 -21.54 -24.70 17.99
C GLU A 108 -21.97 -25.74 16.94
N LEU A 109 -21.26 -25.84 15.82
CA LEU A 109 -21.59 -26.82 14.77
C LEU A 109 -21.41 -28.26 15.24
N ILE A 110 -20.42 -28.56 16.08
CA ILE A 110 -20.22 -29.89 16.67
C ILE A 110 -21.39 -30.23 17.59
N GLN A 111 -21.84 -29.29 18.42
CA GLN A 111 -22.98 -29.49 19.31
C GLN A 111 -24.29 -29.71 18.54
N VAL A 112 -24.49 -28.99 17.42
CA VAL A 112 -25.74 -29.05 16.63
C VAL A 112 -25.77 -30.24 15.66
N TYR A 113 -24.67 -30.48 14.94
CA TYR A 113 -24.63 -31.42 13.82
C TYR A 113 -23.69 -32.62 14.04
N GLY A 114 -22.87 -32.59 15.09
CA GLY A 114 -21.84 -33.58 15.35
C GLY A 114 -20.54 -33.32 14.57
N TRP A 115 -19.48 -34.02 15.00
CA TRP A 115 -18.13 -33.87 14.45
C TRP A 115 -18.03 -34.23 12.95
N ARG A 116 -18.61 -35.37 12.54
CA ARG A 116 -18.54 -35.88 11.15
C ARG A 116 -19.24 -34.94 10.16
N THR A 117 -20.38 -34.39 10.55
CA THR A 117 -21.11 -33.40 9.75
C THR A 117 -20.37 -32.07 9.68
N THR A 118 -19.74 -31.65 10.79
CA THR A 118 -18.90 -30.44 10.82
C THR A 118 -17.72 -30.55 9.86
N CYS A 119 -17.14 -31.75 9.71
CA CYS A 119 -16.14 -32.03 8.69
C CYS A 119 -16.70 -31.80 7.27
N ALA A 120 -17.92 -32.26 6.97
CA ALA A 120 -18.58 -31.99 5.68
C ALA A 120 -18.89 -30.50 5.46
N ILE A 121 -19.30 -29.77 6.50
CA ILE A 121 -19.49 -28.31 6.45
C ILE A 121 -18.18 -27.61 6.10
N THR A 122 -17.05 -28.07 6.67
CA THR A 122 -15.71 -27.56 6.38
C THR A 122 -15.31 -27.80 4.92
N ILE A 123 -15.69 -28.95 4.35
CA ILE A 123 -15.50 -29.23 2.92
C ILE A 123 -16.29 -28.23 2.06
N GLY A 124 -17.57 -28.05 2.37
CA GLY A 124 -18.43 -27.09 1.67
C GLY A 124 -17.89 -25.66 1.74
N ALA A 125 -17.37 -25.26 2.90
CA ALA A 125 -16.74 -23.96 3.08
C ALA A 125 -15.50 -23.81 2.19
N GLY A 126 -14.65 -24.84 2.14
CA GLY A 126 -13.48 -24.86 1.27
C GLY A 126 -13.82 -24.78 -0.23
N LEU A 127 -14.86 -25.49 -0.68
CA LEU A 127 -15.35 -25.40 -2.06
C LEU A 127 -15.85 -23.99 -2.40
N LEU A 128 -16.57 -23.35 -1.49
CA LEU A 128 -17.05 -21.98 -1.68
C LEU A 128 -15.88 -20.96 -1.69
N GLN A 129 -14.82 -21.18 -0.91
CA GLN A 129 -13.58 -20.39 -0.99
C GLN A 129 -12.88 -20.55 -2.34
N ILE A 130 -12.77 -21.78 -2.86
CA ILE A 130 -12.21 -22.03 -4.19
C ILE A 130 -13.02 -21.29 -5.26
N LEU A 131 -14.34 -21.33 -5.18
CA LEU A 131 -15.23 -20.61 -6.09
C LEU A 131 -14.99 -19.10 -6.04
N LEU A 132 -15.03 -18.49 -4.85
CA LEU A 132 -14.82 -17.05 -4.68
C LEU A 132 -13.43 -16.58 -5.13
N GLY A 133 -12.40 -17.36 -4.82
CA GLY A 133 -11.03 -17.08 -5.27
C GLY A 133 -10.87 -17.24 -6.79
N SER A 134 -11.67 -18.11 -7.43
CA SER A 134 -11.68 -18.27 -8.90
C SER A 134 -12.42 -17.13 -9.60
N LEU A 135 -13.47 -16.60 -8.95
CA LEU A 135 -14.23 -15.41 -9.40
C LEU A 135 -13.48 -14.08 -9.15
N ARG A 136 -12.26 -14.13 -8.59
CA ARG A 136 -11.44 -12.96 -8.23
C ARG A 136 -12.13 -11.99 -7.26
N ALA A 137 -12.91 -12.54 -6.33
CA ALA A 137 -13.70 -11.78 -5.38
C ALA A 137 -12.95 -11.46 -4.07
N ALA A 138 -11.70 -11.91 -3.89
CA ALA A 138 -11.01 -11.77 -2.60
C ALA A 138 -10.77 -10.31 -2.19
N ARG A 139 -10.56 -9.42 -3.17
CA ARG A 139 -10.44 -7.98 -2.90
C ARG A 139 -11.74 -7.35 -2.39
N SER A 140 -12.90 -7.85 -2.83
CA SER A 140 -14.19 -7.36 -2.34
C SER A 140 -14.41 -7.73 -0.87
N ALA A 141 -13.83 -8.84 -0.39
CA ALA A 141 -13.88 -9.22 1.02
C ALA A 141 -13.13 -8.21 1.93
N LEU A 142 -12.16 -7.45 1.39
CA LEU A 142 -11.49 -6.36 2.11
C LEU A 142 -12.36 -5.10 2.26
N ALA A 143 -13.53 -5.03 1.61
CA ALA A 143 -14.47 -3.92 1.81
C ALA A 143 -15.17 -3.96 3.18
N VAL A 144 -15.06 -5.09 3.91
CA VAL A 144 -15.57 -5.19 5.29
C VAL A 144 -14.78 -4.24 6.18
N SER A 145 -15.50 -3.38 6.92
CA SER A 145 -14.86 -2.41 7.83
C SER A 145 -13.93 -3.12 8.82
N PRO A 146 -12.71 -2.62 9.06
CA PRO A 146 -11.81 -3.14 10.08
C PRO A 146 -12.48 -3.22 11.47
N ALA A 147 -13.40 -2.30 11.79
CA ALA A 147 -14.14 -2.32 13.06
C ALA A 147 -14.97 -3.60 13.25
N ILE A 148 -15.57 -4.11 12.17
CA ILE A 148 -16.35 -5.36 12.19
C ILE A 148 -15.42 -6.53 12.49
N VAL A 149 -14.32 -6.64 11.74
CA VAL A 149 -13.38 -7.77 11.93
C VAL A 149 -12.81 -7.78 13.35
N HIS A 150 -12.30 -6.64 13.83
CA HIS A 150 -11.75 -6.57 15.19
C HIS A 150 -12.83 -6.80 16.25
N GLY A 151 -14.06 -6.33 16.03
CA GLY A 151 -15.19 -6.59 16.92
C GLY A 151 -15.56 -8.07 16.96
N THR A 152 -15.54 -8.75 15.82
CA THR A 152 -15.76 -10.20 15.71
C THR A 152 -14.67 -10.99 16.43
N LEU A 153 -13.39 -10.68 16.18
CA LEU A 153 -12.26 -11.32 16.86
C LEU A 153 -12.30 -11.09 18.37
N ALA A 154 -12.65 -9.88 18.83
CA ALA A 154 -12.79 -9.58 20.25
C ALA A 154 -13.96 -10.36 20.90
N GLY A 155 -15.12 -10.42 20.23
CA GLY A 155 -16.26 -11.20 20.73
C GLY A 155 -15.96 -12.70 20.83
N ILE A 156 -15.28 -13.25 19.82
CA ILE A 156 -14.80 -14.63 19.84
C ILE A 156 -13.77 -14.83 20.97
N GLY A 157 -12.84 -13.89 21.15
CA GLY A 157 -11.86 -13.92 22.23
C GLY A 157 -12.51 -13.97 23.63
N VAL A 158 -13.57 -13.19 23.86
CA VAL A 158 -14.36 -13.21 25.10
C VAL A 158 -15.04 -14.57 25.30
N ALA A 159 -15.71 -15.09 24.26
CA ALA A 159 -16.38 -16.38 24.31
C ALA A 159 -15.39 -17.52 24.65
N ILE A 160 -14.23 -17.54 23.99
CA ILE A 160 -13.16 -18.51 24.26
C ILE A 160 -12.66 -18.36 25.70
N ALA A 161 -12.33 -17.15 26.14
CA ALA A 161 -11.77 -16.93 27.47
C ALA A 161 -12.72 -17.43 28.58
N LEU A 162 -14.03 -17.15 28.45
CA LEU A 162 -15.04 -17.60 29.41
C LEU A 162 -15.23 -19.12 29.38
N ALA A 163 -15.29 -19.73 28.20
CA ALA A 163 -15.39 -21.19 28.09
C ALA A 163 -14.16 -21.89 28.70
N GLN A 164 -12.95 -21.42 28.39
CA GLN A 164 -11.72 -22.03 28.89
C GLN A 164 -11.50 -21.81 30.39
N LEU A 165 -12.04 -20.72 30.96
CA LEU A 165 -12.00 -20.48 32.40
C LEU A 165 -12.65 -21.64 33.18
N HIS A 166 -13.73 -22.24 32.65
CA HIS A 166 -14.37 -23.39 33.30
C HIS A 166 -13.42 -24.58 33.40
N ILE A 167 -12.65 -24.86 32.34
CA ILE A 167 -11.68 -25.97 32.32
C ILE A 167 -10.49 -25.68 33.25
N VAL A 168 -10.02 -24.43 33.29
CA VAL A 168 -8.97 -23.99 34.22
C VAL A 168 -9.41 -24.13 35.68
N LEU A 169 -10.69 -23.90 35.97
CA LEU A 169 -11.28 -24.10 37.30
C LEU A 169 -11.63 -25.57 37.59
N GLY A 170 -11.40 -26.49 36.65
CA GLY A 170 -11.61 -27.93 36.81
C GLY A 170 -13.02 -28.44 36.48
N GLY A 171 -13.83 -27.67 35.75
CA GLY A 171 -15.16 -28.07 35.27
C GLY A 171 -15.27 -28.06 33.74
N SER A 172 -16.50 -28.06 33.24
CA SER A 172 -16.82 -28.11 31.80
C SER A 172 -17.50 -26.83 31.31
N PRO A 173 -17.19 -26.37 30.09
CA PRO A 173 -17.84 -25.19 29.50
C PRO A 173 -19.32 -25.47 29.15
N GLN A 174 -20.11 -24.39 29.10
CA GLN A 174 -21.51 -24.38 28.63
C GLN A 174 -21.60 -24.02 27.14
N SER A 175 -22.78 -24.22 26.54
CA SER A 175 -23.02 -24.00 25.11
C SER A 175 -23.08 -22.52 24.70
N SER A 176 -23.44 -21.61 25.62
CA SER A 176 -23.50 -20.17 25.35
C SER A 176 -22.57 -19.37 26.25
N VAL A 177 -22.16 -18.19 25.79
CA VAL A 177 -21.29 -17.29 26.56
C VAL A 177 -21.99 -16.80 27.83
N VAL A 178 -23.30 -16.56 27.75
CA VAL A 178 -24.12 -16.11 28.87
C VAL A 178 -24.22 -17.20 29.92
N ASP A 179 -24.49 -18.44 29.52
CA ASP A 179 -24.58 -19.57 30.44
C ASP A 179 -23.25 -19.85 31.13
N ASN A 180 -22.14 -19.75 30.38
CA ASN A 180 -20.79 -19.79 30.96
C ASN A 180 -20.62 -18.70 32.03
N ALA A 181 -21.00 -17.45 31.76
CA ALA A 181 -20.87 -16.38 32.74
C ALA A 181 -21.72 -16.61 34.00
N LEU A 182 -22.94 -17.13 33.85
CA LEU A 182 -23.87 -17.40 34.96
C LEU A 182 -23.48 -18.63 35.77
N ALA A 183 -22.77 -19.60 35.19
CA ALA A 183 -22.34 -20.82 35.87
C ALA A 183 -21.10 -20.63 36.77
N LEU A 184 -20.30 -19.58 36.53
CA LEU A 184 -19.03 -19.34 37.24
C LEU A 184 -19.15 -19.27 38.78
N PRO A 185 -20.13 -18.56 39.38
CA PRO A 185 -20.24 -18.48 40.85
C PRO A 185 -20.40 -19.86 41.49
N ALA A 186 -21.28 -20.70 40.95
CA ALA A 186 -21.54 -22.05 41.45
C ALA A 186 -20.35 -23.01 41.23
N GLN A 187 -19.47 -22.71 40.27
CA GLN A 187 -18.24 -23.46 40.05
C GLN A 187 -17.14 -23.07 41.04
N LEU A 188 -17.08 -21.80 41.44
CA LEU A 188 -16.12 -21.29 42.42
C LEU A 188 -16.32 -21.93 43.80
N GLU A 189 -17.55 -22.36 44.11
CA GLU A 189 -17.87 -23.11 45.33
C GLU A 189 -17.34 -24.56 45.34
N ARG A 190 -17.03 -25.14 44.16
CA ARG A 190 -16.64 -26.55 43.98
C ARG A 190 -15.20 -26.72 43.48
N LEU A 191 -14.30 -25.83 43.91
CA LEU A 191 -12.91 -25.81 43.45
C LEU A 191 -12.09 -27.03 43.94
N SER A 192 -11.60 -27.83 42.99
CA SER A 192 -10.47 -28.72 43.21
C SER A 192 -9.17 -27.95 42.96
N PRO A 193 -8.16 -27.98 43.84
CA PRO A 193 -6.98 -27.13 43.73
C PRO A 193 -6.04 -27.49 42.56
N ALA A 194 -6.10 -28.73 42.06
CA ALA A 194 -5.13 -29.23 41.09
C ALA A 194 -5.16 -28.49 39.74
N ALA A 195 -6.35 -28.35 39.13
CA ALA A 195 -6.50 -27.68 37.84
C ALA A 195 -6.23 -26.17 37.89
N PRO A 196 -6.77 -25.40 38.86
CA PRO A 196 -6.47 -23.98 39.02
C PRO A 196 -4.98 -23.68 39.25
N LEU A 197 -4.28 -24.51 40.03
CA LEU A 197 -2.84 -24.35 40.26
C LEU A 197 -2.04 -24.53 38.97
N ILE A 198 -2.30 -25.59 38.21
CA ILE A 198 -1.62 -25.85 36.92
C ILE A 198 -1.99 -24.77 35.89
N GLY A 199 -3.26 -24.36 35.82
CA GLY A 199 -3.70 -23.29 34.93
C GLY A 199 -3.05 -21.95 35.27
N SER A 200 -3.02 -21.58 36.56
CA SER A 200 -2.39 -20.35 37.04
C SER A 200 -0.88 -20.35 36.84
N LEU A 201 -0.21 -21.49 37.07
CA LEU A 201 1.20 -21.67 36.72
C LEU A 201 1.44 -21.45 35.22
N THR A 202 0.59 -22.02 34.37
CA THR A 202 0.68 -21.85 32.91
C THR A 202 0.55 -20.38 32.53
N ILE A 203 -0.44 -19.65 33.08
CA ILE A 203 -0.64 -18.21 32.83
C ILE A 203 0.57 -17.41 33.34
N ALA A 204 1.07 -17.72 34.54
CA ALA A 204 2.22 -17.05 35.13
C ALA A 204 3.45 -17.19 34.22
N VAL A 205 3.73 -18.40 33.72
CA VAL A 205 4.82 -18.62 32.76
C VAL A 205 4.57 -17.84 31.47
N LEU A 206 3.37 -17.89 30.88
CA LEU A 206 3.07 -17.15 29.64
C LEU A 206 3.29 -15.64 29.76
N VAL A 207 2.99 -15.04 30.92
CA VAL A 207 3.13 -13.60 31.17
C VAL A 207 4.56 -13.21 31.57
N LEU A 208 5.22 -14.01 32.41
CA LEU A 208 6.52 -13.69 32.98
C LEU A 208 7.69 -14.11 32.08
N TRP A 209 7.55 -15.19 31.30
CA TRP A 209 8.62 -15.71 30.42
C TRP A 209 9.17 -14.66 29.44
N PRO A 210 8.33 -13.87 28.74
CA PRO A 210 8.83 -12.80 27.85
C PRO A 210 9.45 -11.61 28.61
N ARG A 211 9.27 -11.53 29.94
CA ARG A 211 9.73 -10.42 30.80
C ARG A 211 11.00 -10.72 31.59
N LEU A 212 11.54 -11.94 31.54
CA LEU A 212 12.74 -12.36 32.30
C LEU A 212 13.98 -11.51 31.97
N PRO A 213 14.50 -10.68 32.90
CA PRO A 213 15.64 -9.81 32.65
C PRO A 213 16.99 -10.57 32.62
N GLY A 214 18.04 -9.92 32.12
CA GLY A 214 19.41 -10.44 32.13
C GLY A 214 19.82 -11.29 30.92
N ARG A 215 21.10 -11.67 30.87
CA ARG A 215 21.70 -12.46 29.77
C ARG A 215 21.11 -13.86 29.64
N VAL A 216 20.84 -14.52 30.78
CA VAL A 216 20.16 -15.82 30.82
C VAL A 216 18.73 -15.69 30.32
N GLY A 217 18.02 -14.63 30.72
CA GLY A 217 16.68 -14.32 30.20
C GLY A 217 16.67 -14.16 28.68
N GLN A 218 17.66 -13.46 28.10
CA GLN A 218 17.79 -13.33 26.64
C GLN A 218 18.02 -14.67 25.92
N ALA A 219 18.80 -15.58 26.51
CA ALA A 219 19.02 -16.91 25.94
C ALA A 219 17.76 -17.79 26.01
N VAL A 220 17.09 -17.80 27.16
CA VAL A 220 15.88 -18.62 27.41
C VAL A 220 14.67 -18.13 26.60
N ARG A 221 14.55 -16.83 26.35
CA ARG A 221 13.49 -16.24 25.48
C ARG A 221 13.54 -16.70 24.02
N ARG A 222 14.58 -17.42 23.59
CA ARG A 222 14.59 -18.11 22.28
C ARG A 222 13.54 -19.22 22.22
N ILE A 223 13.18 -19.80 23.36
CA ILE A 223 12.12 -20.81 23.47
C ILE A 223 10.76 -20.10 23.51
N PRO A 224 9.79 -20.48 22.67
CA PRO A 224 8.45 -19.90 22.72
C PRO A 224 7.78 -20.07 24.09
N ALA A 225 7.19 -18.98 24.60
CA ALA A 225 6.53 -18.98 25.91
C ALA A 225 5.44 -20.06 26.03
N ALA A 226 4.70 -20.32 24.95
CA ALA A 226 3.70 -21.38 24.85
C ALA A 226 4.28 -22.77 25.17
N LEU A 227 5.43 -23.10 24.57
CA LEU A 227 6.09 -24.38 24.79
C LEU A 227 6.64 -24.48 26.22
N ALA A 228 7.28 -23.42 26.71
CA ALA A 228 7.81 -23.38 28.06
C ALA A 228 6.71 -23.56 29.11
N ALA A 229 5.57 -22.87 28.93
CA ALA A 229 4.43 -22.96 29.82
C ALA A 229 3.85 -24.37 29.87
N VAL A 230 3.61 -25.00 28.71
CA VAL A 230 3.09 -26.37 28.65
C VAL A 230 4.08 -27.38 29.22
N ALA A 231 5.38 -27.27 28.91
CA ALA A 231 6.41 -28.18 29.41
C ALA A 231 6.57 -28.10 30.93
N ILE A 232 6.64 -26.88 31.49
CA ILE A 232 6.75 -26.67 32.94
C ILE A 232 5.48 -27.14 33.65
N ALA A 233 4.30 -26.80 33.13
CA ALA A 233 3.02 -27.26 33.67
C ALA A 233 2.91 -28.79 33.66
N THR A 234 3.36 -29.44 32.58
CA THR A 234 3.37 -30.90 32.45
C THR A 234 4.32 -31.55 33.45
N ALA A 235 5.54 -31.03 33.60
CA ALA A 235 6.52 -31.53 34.56
C ALA A 235 6.02 -31.39 36.01
N VAL A 236 5.46 -30.23 36.37
CA VAL A 236 4.88 -30.00 37.70
C VAL A 236 3.67 -30.90 37.94
N ALA A 237 2.78 -31.05 36.96
CA ALA A 237 1.61 -31.92 37.08
C ALA A 237 1.98 -33.40 37.22
N ALA A 238 3.01 -33.87 36.51
CA ALA A 238 3.50 -35.24 36.61
C ALA A 238 3.97 -35.58 38.04
N LEU A 239 4.54 -34.59 38.75
CA LEU A 239 5.08 -34.77 40.11
C LEU A 239 4.05 -34.48 41.21
N ALA A 240 3.26 -33.41 41.05
CA ALA A 240 2.41 -32.87 42.11
C ALA A 240 0.93 -33.27 42.00
N THR A 241 0.44 -33.60 40.80
CA THR A 241 -1.00 -33.88 40.55
C THR A 241 -1.19 -35.05 39.57
N PRO A 242 -0.77 -36.28 39.92
CA PRO A 242 -0.78 -37.41 38.99
C PRO A 242 -2.17 -37.82 38.48
N ALA A 243 -3.24 -37.46 39.19
CA ALA A 243 -4.64 -37.74 38.83
C ALA A 243 -5.32 -36.61 38.02
N ILE A 244 -4.60 -35.57 37.61
CA ILE A 244 -5.18 -34.49 36.80
C ILE A 244 -5.61 -35.00 35.42
N ALA A 245 -6.69 -34.46 34.87
CA ALA A 245 -7.12 -34.78 33.51
C ALA A 245 -6.06 -34.37 32.49
N ARG A 246 -5.68 -35.30 31.62
CA ARG A 246 -4.64 -35.12 30.58
C ARG A 246 -5.24 -35.30 29.19
N VAL A 247 -4.46 -34.90 28.18
CA VAL A 247 -4.75 -35.13 26.77
C VAL A 247 -4.90 -36.63 26.50
N ASP A 248 -6.00 -37.01 25.85
CA ASP A 248 -6.25 -38.37 25.40
C ASP A 248 -6.29 -38.41 23.86
N LEU A 249 -5.34 -39.11 23.24
CA LEU A 249 -5.25 -39.24 21.79
C LEU A 249 -5.72 -40.65 21.39
N PRO A 250 -7.02 -40.86 21.04
CA PRO A 250 -7.47 -42.14 20.53
C PRO A 250 -6.64 -42.65 19.34
N SER A 251 -6.59 -43.98 19.17
CA SER A 251 -5.81 -44.59 18.10
C SER A 251 -6.22 -44.05 16.72
N TRP A 252 -5.24 -43.77 15.84
CA TRP A 252 -5.42 -43.23 14.48
C TRP A 252 -6.37 -44.03 13.56
N ARG A 253 -6.82 -45.20 14.01
CA ARG A 253 -7.75 -46.11 13.32
C ARG A 253 -9.18 -45.56 13.25
N SER A 254 -9.53 -44.57 14.09
CA SER A 254 -10.86 -43.96 14.15
C SER A 254 -10.97 -42.69 13.30
N HIS A 255 -10.50 -42.71 12.04
CA HIS A 255 -10.72 -41.57 11.14
C HIS A 255 -12.22 -41.38 10.90
N ALA A 256 -12.76 -40.29 11.45
CA ALA A 256 -14.13 -39.87 11.22
C ALA A 256 -14.26 -39.31 9.80
N LEU A 257 -14.50 -40.19 8.83
CA LEU A 257 -14.86 -39.76 7.47
C LEU A 257 -16.06 -38.79 7.53
N PRO A 258 -16.07 -37.75 6.70
CA PRO A 258 -17.18 -36.80 6.66
C PRO A 258 -18.48 -37.54 6.37
N GLU A 259 -19.53 -37.17 7.09
CA GLU A 259 -20.88 -37.71 6.90
C GLU A 259 -21.76 -36.67 6.23
N MET A 260 -22.66 -37.12 5.35
CA MET A 260 -23.58 -36.21 4.67
C MET A 260 -24.45 -35.50 5.71
N PRO A 261 -24.47 -34.16 5.72
CA PRO A 261 -25.26 -33.42 6.69
C PRO A 261 -26.75 -33.72 6.55
N GLN A 262 -27.40 -34.06 7.65
CA GLN A 262 -28.84 -34.21 7.72
C GLN A 262 -29.41 -32.97 8.42
N GLY A 263 -30.39 -32.30 7.80
CA GLY A 263 -31.02 -31.11 8.36
C GLY A 263 -31.57 -30.15 7.30
N PRO A 264 -32.19 -29.04 7.73
CA PRO A 264 -32.72 -28.04 6.82
C PRO A 264 -31.62 -27.47 5.92
N ALA A 265 -31.82 -27.50 4.60
CA ALA A 265 -30.81 -27.05 3.63
C ALA A 265 -30.34 -25.61 3.87
N LEU A 266 -31.24 -24.73 4.32
CA LEU A 266 -30.90 -23.35 4.66
C LEU A 266 -29.95 -23.26 5.87
N ALA A 267 -30.18 -24.06 6.91
CA ALA A 267 -29.34 -24.08 8.11
C ALA A 267 -27.94 -24.67 7.82
N LEU A 268 -27.87 -25.62 6.90
CA LEU A 268 -26.60 -26.14 6.41
C LEU A 268 -25.85 -25.10 5.57
N ALA A 269 -26.57 -24.42 4.66
CA ALA A 269 -25.99 -23.37 3.82
C ALA A 269 -25.45 -22.21 4.67
N THR A 270 -26.16 -21.82 5.74
CA THR A 270 -25.69 -20.78 6.66
C THR A 270 -24.46 -21.23 7.45
N ALA A 271 -24.38 -22.49 7.88
CA ALA A 271 -23.21 -23.05 8.54
C ALA A 271 -21.97 -23.03 7.61
N VAL A 272 -22.12 -23.54 6.39
CA VAL A 272 -21.07 -23.51 5.35
C VAL A 272 -20.61 -22.08 5.06
N PHE A 273 -21.56 -21.16 4.88
CA PHE A 273 -21.26 -19.76 4.64
C PHE A 273 -20.53 -19.10 5.82
N THR A 274 -20.92 -19.42 7.05
CA THR A 274 -20.29 -18.86 8.26
C THR A 274 -18.83 -19.28 8.38
N VAL A 275 -18.55 -20.58 8.24
CA VAL A 275 -17.17 -21.10 8.27
C VAL A 275 -16.36 -20.50 7.12
N MET A 276 -16.92 -20.46 5.91
CA MET A 276 -16.27 -19.84 4.75
C MET A 276 -15.94 -18.37 5.01
N LEU A 277 -16.91 -17.58 5.48
CA LEU A 277 -16.76 -16.14 5.68
C LEU A 277 -15.66 -15.83 6.69
N VAL A 278 -15.72 -16.46 7.87
CA VAL A 278 -14.77 -16.21 8.96
C VAL A 278 -13.37 -16.67 8.55
N ALA A 279 -13.24 -17.89 8.00
CA ALA A 279 -11.94 -18.41 7.55
C ALA A 279 -11.30 -17.54 6.46
N SER A 280 -12.11 -17.03 5.53
CA SER A 280 -11.64 -16.16 4.44
C SER A 280 -11.21 -14.80 4.95
N LEU A 281 -12.01 -14.15 5.80
CA LEU A 281 -11.69 -12.83 6.34
C LEU A 281 -10.41 -12.88 7.18
N GLU A 282 -10.28 -13.85 8.07
CA GLU A 282 -9.06 -14.01 8.86
C GLU A 282 -7.83 -14.25 7.99
N SER A 283 -7.94 -15.16 7.02
CA SER A 283 -6.82 -15.47 6.14
C SER A 283 -6.37 -14.26 5.32
N LEU A 284 -7.31 -13.51 4.75
CA LEU A 284 -7.00 -12.34 3.92
C LEU A 284 -6.43 -11.18 4.74
N LEU A 285 -6.92 -10.98 5.96
CA LEU A 285 -6.39 -9.94 6.84
C LEU A 285 -5.03 -10.33 7.42
N SER A 286 -4.82 -11.61 7.71
CA SER A 286 -3.51 -12.15 8.03
C SER A 286 -2.55 -11.98 6.84
N ALA A 287 -3.00 -12.23 5.61
CA ALA A 287 -2.19 -12.02 4.40
C ALA A 287 -1.72 -10.58 4.28
N VAL A 288 -2.63 -9.61 4.43
CA VAL A 288 -2.30 -8.18 4.37
C VAL A 288 -1.37 -7.79 5.52
N ALA A 289 -1.60 -8.28 6.73
CA ALA A 289 -0.75 -8.00 7.88
C ALA A 289 0.66 -8.59 7.72
N VAL A 290 0.77 -9.82 7.19
CA VAL A 290 2.03 -10.52 6.94
C VAL A 290 2.82 -9.85 5.83
N ASP A 291 2.17 -9.45 4.74
CA ASP A 291 2.81 -8.71 3.64
C ASP A 291 3.38 -7.38 4.16
N LYS A 292 2.66 -6.69 5.03
CA LYS A 292 3.15 -5.48 5.71
C LYS A 292 4.33 -5.75 6.64
N LEU A 293 4.25 -6.77 7.51
CA LEU A 293 5.35 -7.14 8.41
C LEU A 293 6.61 -7.55 7.65
N ALA A 294 6.46 -8.26 6.52
CA ALA A 294 7.55 -8.64 5.65
C ALA A 294 8.20 -7.41 5.00
N ALA A 295 7.39 -6.45 4.56
CA ALA A 295 7.88 -5.18 4.00
C ALA A 295 8.62 -4.33 5.05
N ASP A 296 8.07 -4.21 6.27
CA ASP A 296 8.68 -3.43 7.37
C ASP A 296 10.03 -4.04 7.79
N ARG A 297 10.13 -5.37 7.87
CA ARG A 297 11.39 -6.07 8.14
C ARG A 297 12.44 -5.82 7.05
N ALA A 298 12.01 -5.83 5.79
CA ALA A 298 12.89 -5.57 4.65
C ALA A 298 13.39 -4.11 4.65
N ALA A 299 12.59 -3.16 5.15
CA ALA A 299 12.98 -1.76 5.28
C ALA A 299 13.93 -1.50 6.47
N GLY A 300 13.76 -2.19 7.60
CA GLY A 300 14.56 -2.00 8.82
C GLY A 300 15.91 -2.74 8.87
N SER A 301 16.26 -3.54 7.85
CA SER A 301 17.58 -4.18 7.76
C SER A 301 18.61 -3.20 7.19
N GLU A 302 19.05 -2.24 8.01
CA GLU A 302 20.18 -1.36 7.70
C GLU A 302 21.49 -2.14 7.85
N GLY A 303 22.09 -2.53 6.71
CA GLY A 303 23.42 -3.17 6.66
C GLY A 303 23.42 -4.67 6.37
N GLY A 304 23.49 -5.04 5.08
CA GLY A 304 24.00 -6.32 4.59
C GLY A 304 22.99 -7.33 4.03
N PRO A 305 23.43 -8.29 3.20
CA PRO A 305 24.16 -8.18 1.94
C PRO A 305 23.20 -8.08 0.73
N SER A 306 23.74 -7.59 -0.40
CA SER A 306 23.15 -7.74 -1.74
C SER A 306 22.81 -9.21 -2.03
N GLY A 307 21.53 -9.59 -1.93
CA GLY A 307 21.07 -10.91 -2.39
C GLY A 307 19.92 -11.58 -1.65
N HIS A 308 19.35 -11.02 -0.58
CA HIS A 308 18.16 -11.66 0.03
C HIS A 308 16.96 -11.50 -0.90
N GLU A 309 16.44 -12.64 -1.37
CA GLU A 309 15.25 -12.78 -2.20
C GLU A 309 14.14 -11.86 -1.68
N ARG A 310 13.71 -10.90 -2.52
CA ARG A 310 12.50 -10.12 -2.22
C ARG A 310 11.35 -11.10 -2.07
N VAL A 311 10.79 -11.15 -0.86
CA VAL A 311 9.59 -11.92 -0.56
C VAL A 311 8.49 -11.51 -1.54
N GLU A 312 7.91 -12.49 -2.21
CA GLU A 312 6.83 -12.27 -3.18
C GLU A 312 5.60 -11.70 -2.48
N ARG A 313 5.00 -10.64 -3.07
CA ARG A 313 3.80 -9.99 -2.51
C ARG A 313 2.61 -10.93 -2.51
N ALA A 314 1.72 -10.75 -1.55
CA ALA A 314 0.50 -11.54 -1.43
C ALA A 314 -0.43 -11.42 -2.65
N ASP A 315 -0.80 -12.56 -3.24
CA ASP A 315 -1.93 -12.67 -4.18
C ASP A 315 -3.17 -13.17 -3.43
N LEU A 316 -4.09 -12.27 -3.09
CA LEU A 316 -5.26 -12.56 -2.27
C LEU A 316 -6.23 -13.57 -2.89
N ASP A 317 -6.39 -13.55 -4.22
CA ASP A 317 -7.29 -14.49 -4.90
C ASP A 317 -6.68 -15.89 -4.90
N ARG A 318 -5.35 -15.99 -5.06
CA ARG A 318 -4.62 -17.25 -4.90
C ARG A 318 -4.62 -17.73 -3.45
N GLU A 319 -4.52 -16.82 -2.49
CA GLU A 319 -4.61 -17.13 -1.07
C GLU A 319 -5.96 -17.75 -0.74
N LEU A 320 -7.06 -17.16 -1.22
CA LEU A 320 -8.39 -17.68 -0.99
C LEU A 320 -8.61 -19.07 -1.61
N ARG A 321 -8.10 -19.31 -2.83
CA ARG A 321 -8.13 -20.66 -3.44
C ARG A 321 -7.29 -21.66 -2.64
N GLY A 322 -6.09 -21.26 -2.20
CA GLY A 322 -5.20 -22.11 -1.40
C GLY A 322 -5.81 -22.50 -0.05
N GLN A 323 -6.45 -21.56 0.64
CA GLN A 323 -7.24 -21.84 1.86
C GLN A 323 -8.40 -22.78 1.57
N GLY A 324 -9.11 -22.56 0.46
CA GLY A 324 -10.24 -23.42 0.10
C GLY A 324 -9.84 -24.88 -0.11
N ILE A 325 -8.74 -25.13 -0.82
CA ILE A 325 -8.19 -26.48 -1.01
C ILE A 325 -7.74 -27.06 0.34
N ALA A 326 -7.08 -26.26 1.19
CA ALA A 326 -6.66 -26.72 2.52
C ALA A 326 -7.86 -27.07 3.41
N ASN A 327 -8.94 -26.27 3.40
CA ASN A 327 -10.15 -26.55 4.15
C ASN A 327 -10.90 -27.78 3.64
N SER A 328 -11.01 -27.96 2.32
CA SER A 328 -11.59 -29.18 1.75
C SER A 328 -10.81 -30.43 2.12
N LEU A 329 -9.48 -30.38 2.10
CA LEU A 329 -8.65 -31.50 2.53
C LEU A 329 -8.68 -31.72 4.05
N SER A 330 -8.75 -30.64 4.83
CA SER A 330 -8.90 -30.73 6.30
C SER A 330 -10.18 -31.43 6.66
N GLY A 331 -11.33 -30.98 6.13
CA GLY A 331 -12.62 -31.64 6.37
C GLY A 331 -12.65 -33.09 5.88
N LEU A 332 -12.02 -33.40 4.74
CA LEU A 332 -11.95 -34.79 4.24
C LEU A 332 -11.17 -35.72 5.17
N LEU A 333 -10.09 -35.21 5.78
CA LEU A 333 -9.22 -35.96 6.69
C LEU A 333 -9.65 -35.86 8.16
N GLY A 334 -10.83 -35.31 8.45
CA GLY A 334 -11.30 -35.14 9.83
C GLY A 334 -10.48 -34.14 10.63
N GLY A 335 -10.03 -33.06 10.00
CA GLY A 335 -9.33 -31.94 10.59
C GLY A 335 -10.26 -30.75 10.90
N LEU A 336 -9.81 -29.86 11.78
CA LEU A 336 -10.49 -28.60 12.06
C LEU A 336 -10.49 -27.64 10.85
N PRO A 337 -11.42 -26.68 10.77
CA PRO A 337 -11.32 -25.56 9.85
C PRO A 337 -10.01 -24.78 10.00
N ILE A 338 -9.40 -24.46 8.87
CA ILE A 338 -8.10 -23.81 8.71
C ILE A 338 -8.30 -22.36 8.27
N SER A 339 -7.51 -21.46 8.85
CA SER A 339 -7.32 -20.09 8.33
C SER A 339 -5.88 -19.62 8.52
N GLY A 340 -5.54 -18.49 7.90
CA GLY A 340 -4.28 -17.79 8.14
C GLY A 340 -4.21 -17.20 9.55
N GLY A 341 -3.21 -17.60 10.34
CA GLY A 341 -3.08 -17.13 11.72
C GLY A 341 -2.08 -15.98 11.87
N ALA A 342 -2.52 -14.82 12.39
CA ALA A 342 -1.64 -13.66 12.59
C ALA A 342 -0.47 -13.95 13.56
N VAL A 343 -0.72 -14.71 14.64
CA VAL A 343 0.31 -15.06 15.65
C VAL A 343 1.41 -15.94 15.04
N ARG A 344 1.04 -17.03 14.35
CA ARG A 344 2.01 -17.95 13.72
C ARG A 344 2.75 -17.28 12.57
N SER A 345 2.04 -16.52 11.74
CA SER A 345 2.63 -15.86 10.59
C SER A 345 3.56 -14.72 11.00
N SER A 346 3.21 -13.94 12.03
CA SER A 346 4.13 -12.93 12.58
C SER A 346 5.36 -13.56 13.24
N ALA A 347 5.21 -14.70 13.94
CA ALA A 347 6.34 -15.47 14.46
C ALA A 347 7.24 -15.98 13.32
N ASN A 348 6.67 -16.45 12.21
CA ASN A 348 7.39 -16.89 11.02
C ASN A 348 8.25 -15.75 10.42
N VAL A 349 7.65 -14.56 10.22
CA VAL A 349 8.34 -13.37 9.71
C VAL A 349 9.43 -12.88 10.68
N ARG A 350 9.15 -12.87 11.99
CA ARG A 350 10.12 -12.46 13.02
C ARG A 350 11.30 -13.45 13.11
N ALA A 351 11.03 -14.75 12.98
CA ALA A 351 12.05 -15.80 12.96
C ALA A 351 12.91 -15.78 11.68
N GLY A 352 12.54 -14.96 10.68
CA GLY A 352 13.36 -14.70 9.50
C GLY A 352 13.05 -15.60 8.30
N ALA A 353 11.86 -16.17 8.24
CA ALA A 353 11.42 -16.90 7.05
C ALA A 353 11.54 -16.03 5.78
N THR A 354 12.05 -16.64 4.72
CA THR A 354 12.32 -16.03 3.42
C THR A 354 11.37 -16.53 2.33
N GLY A 355 10.73 -17.69 2.52
CA GLY A 355 9.77 -18.20 1.56
C GLY A 355 8.79 -19.24 2.10
N ARG A 356 8.11 -19.92 1.18
CA ARG A 356 7.11 -20.97 1.46
C ARG A 356 7.72 -22.19 2.16
N ALA A 357 9.04 -22.36 2.08
CA ALA A 357 9.72 -23.50 2.68
C ALA A 357 9.50 -23.57 4.19
N ALA A 358 9.49 -22.42 4.88
CA ALA A 358 9.27 -22.39 6.32
C ALA A 358 7.88 -22.92 6.71
N THR A 359 6.84 -22.56 5.95
CA THR A 359 5.44 -22.93 6.23
C THR A 359 5.20 -24.41 5.95
N VAL A 360 5.76 -24.94 4.85
CA VAL A 360 5.67 -26.36 4.49
C VAL A 360 6.47 -27.24 5.45
N LEU A 361 7.70 -26.85 5.80
CA LEU A 361 8.51 -27.57 6.79
C LEU A 361 7.82 -27.61 8.15
N HIS A 362 7.19 -26.51 8.56
CA HIS A 362 6.37 -26.49 9.77
C HIS A 362 5.29 -27.57 9.75
N GLY A 363 4.50 -27.67 8.67
CA GLY A 363 3.47 -28.70 8.56
C GLY A 363 4.03 -30.12 8.56
N LEU A 364 5.21 -30.33 7.96
CA LEU A 364 5.94 -31.61 8.02
C LEU A 364 6.37 -31.95 9.44
N TRP A 365 6.91 -30.97 10.21
CA TRP A 365 7.26 -31.19 11.61
C TRP A 365 6.05 -31.56 12.47
N VAL A 366 4.89 -30.94 12.22
CA VAL A 366 3.64 -31.32 12.89
C VAL A 366 3.26 -32.76 12.56
N LEU A 367 3.33 -33.16 11.30
CA LEU A 367 3.03 -34.54 10.88
C LEU A 367 3.97 -35.55 11.54
N VAL A 368 5.28 -35.26 11.57
CA VAL A 368 6.29 -36.09 12.24
C VAL A 368 6.02 -36.17 13.75
N ALA A 369 5.69 -35.04 14.39
CA ALA A 369 5.37 -35.02 15.81
C ALA A 369 4.08 -35.77 16.13
N ALA A 370 3.06 -35.67 15.28
CA ALA A 370 1.82 -36.41 15.42
C ALA A 370 2.04 -37.94 15.30
N ALA A 371 3.02 -38.37 14.51
CA ALA A 371 3.36 -39.78 14.37
C ALA A 371 4.28 -40.32 15.49
N LEU A 372 5.25 -39.52 15.94
CA LEU A 372 6.34 -40.00 16.83
C LEU A 372 6.22 -39.55 18.29
N LEU A 373 5.50 -38.45 18.58
CA LEU A 373 5.44 -37.85 19.91
C LEU A 373 4.09 -38.06 20.62
N VAL A 374 3.22 -38.95 20.14
CA VAL A 374 1.89 -39.24 20.75
C VAL A 374 2.01 -39.46 22.26
N SER A 375 2.90 -40.37 22.68
CA SER A 375 3.11 -40.70 24.10
C SER A 375 3.64 -39.54 24.94
N VAL A 376 4.24 -38.51 24.33
CA VAL A 376 4.67 -37.30 25.05
C VAL A 376 3.50 -36.32 25.16
N LEU A 377 2.68 -36.22 24.11
CA LEU A 377 1.52 -35.32 24.08
C LEU A 377 0.44 -35.73 25.09
N GLU A 378 0.27 -37.03 25.35
CA GLU A 378 -0.68 -37.56 26.35
C GLU A 378 -0.34 -37.18 27.80
N TRP A 379 0.88 -36.71 28.08
CA TRP A 379 1.24 -36.25 29.43
C TRP A 379 0.71 -34.85 29.72
N ILE A 380 0.32 -34.11 28.69
CA ILE A 380 -0.06 -32.70 28.81
C ILE A 380 -1.38 -32.58 29.60
N PRO A 381 -1.42 -31.81 30.71
CA PRO A 381 -2.65 -31.55 31.44
C PRO A 381 -3.62 -30.70 30.62
N LEU A 382 -4.92 -31.03 30.63
CA LEU A 382 -5.95 -30.26 29.94
C LEU A 382 -6.03 -28.82 30.47
N ALA A 383 -5.85 -28.62 31.77
CA ALA A 383 -5.84 -27.29 32.39
C ALA A 383 -4.73 -26.37 31.83
N ALA A 384 -3.58 -26.93 31.43
CA ALA A 384 -2.50 -26.16 30.82
C ALA A 384 -2.86 -25.71 29.39
N LEU A 385 -3.49 -26.59 28.60
CA LEU A 385 -3.97 -26.23 27.26
C LEU A 385 -5.11 -25.21 27.32
N ALA A 386 -6.06 -25.40 28.24
CA ALA A 386 -7.15 -24.45 28.45
C ALA A 386 -6.63 -23.07 28.86
N ALA A 387 -5.67 -23.01 29.79
CA ALA A 387 -5.02 -21.75 30.18
C ALA A 387 -4.30 -21.06 29.01
N LEU A 388 -3.63 -21.83 28.15
CA LEU A 388 -2.97 -21.32 26.95
C LEU A 388 -3.99 -20.73 25.97
N VAL A 389 -5.09 -21.43 25.69
CA VAL A 389 -6.15 -20.95 24.77
C VAL A 389 -6.92 -19.78 25.38
N MET A 390 -7.18 -19.79 26.68
CA MET A 390 -7.76 -18.67 27.41
C MET A 390 -6.91 -17.41 27.23
N MET A 391 -5.59 -17.53 27.37
CA MET A 391 -4.67 -16.41 27.15
C MET A 391 -4.70 -15.91 25.70
N VAL A 392 -4.81 -16.81 24.71
CA VAL A 392 -5.00 -16.42 23.32
C VAL A 392 -6.30 -15.63 23.15
N GLY A 393 -7.41 -16.10 23.72
CA GLY A 393 -8.69 -15.39 23.72
C GLY A 393 -8.61 -13.99 24.34
N ILE A 394 -7.94 -13.86 25.49
CA ILE A 394 -7.68 -12.58 26.15
C ILE A 394 -6.84 -11.64 25.27
N GLN A 395 -5.81 -12.16 24.59
CA GLN A 395 -4.95 -11.37 23.70
C GLN A 395 -5.67 -10.85 22.45
N MET A 396 -6.75 -11.51 22.00
CA MET A 396 -7.58 -11.04 20.88
C MET A 396 -8.35 -9.75 21.24
N VAL A 397 -8.60 -9.51 22.53
CA VAL A 397 -9.26 -8.30 23.04
C VAL A 397 -8.20 -7.21 23.30
N SER A 398 -7.80 -6.48 22.26
CA SER A 398 -6.76 -5.44 22.43
C SER A 398 -7.35 -4.05 22.75
N PHE A 399 -7.05 -3.55 23.97
CA PHE A 399 -7.43 -2.20 24.41
C PHE A 399 -6.79 -1.08 23.55
N ALA A 400 -5.61 -1.32 22.97
CA ALA A 400 -4.92 -0.35 22.12
C ALA A 400 -5.71 -0.03 20.82
N HIS A 401 -6.39 -1.02 20.23
CA HIS A 401 -7.25 -0.78 19.07
C HIS A 401 -8.55 -0.08 19.45
N ILE A 402 -9.15 -0.40 20.60
CA ILE A 402 -10.35 0.29 21.10
C ILE A 402 -10.11 1.80 21.17
N ARG A 403 -8.92 2.21 21.64
CA ARG A 403 -8.52 3.64 21.72
C ARG A 403 -8.34 4.29 20.34
N ASN A 404 -7.84 3.56 19.34
CA ASN A 404 -7.62 4.06 17.99
C ASN A 404 -8.92 4.11 17.15
N VAL A 405 -9.83 3.15 17.36
CA VAL A 405 -11.18 3.10 16.77
C VAL A 405 -12.08 4.20 17.33
N HIS A 406 -11.91 4.55 18.61
CA HIS A 406 -12.60 5.68 19.25
C HIS A 406 -12.34 7.00 18.51
N LYS A 407 -11.11 7.19 17.98
CA LYS A 407 -10.71 8.40 17.23
C LYS A 407 -11.44 8.55 15.88
N HIS A 408 -11.91 7.46 15.28
CA HIS A 408 -12.50 7.44 13.93
C HIS A 408 -14.05 7.37 13.93
N ARG A 409 -14.71 7.42 15.10
CA ARG A 409 -16.18 7.29 15.26
C ARG A 409 -16.75 5.99 14.66
N GLU A 410 -15.96 4.92 14.64
CA GLU A 410 -16.41 3.56 14.29
C GLU A 410 -16.71 2.69 15.53
N PHE A 411 -16.63 3.30 16.72
CA PHE A 411 -16.87 2.62 17.99
C PHE A 411 -18.26 1.96 18.07
N LEU A 412 -19.29 2.58 17.49
CA LEU A 412 -20.64 2.00 17.43
C LEU A 412 -20.65 0.68 16.67
N VAL A 413 -19.93 0.59 15.54
CA VAL A 413 -19.84 -0.63 14.73
C VAL A 413 -19.09 -1.71 15.49
N TYR A 414 -17.95 -1.37 16.08
CA TYR A 414 -17.16 -2.29 16.92
C TYR A 414 -17.97 -2.82 18.10
N GLY A 415 -18.61 -1.92 18.86
CA GLY A 415 -19.45 -2.23 20.03
C GLY A 415 -20.66 -3.09 19.68
N ALA A 416 -21.34 -2.79 18.57
CA ALA A 416 -22.46 -3.61 18.10
C ALA A 416 -21.98 -5.02 17.68
N THR A 417 -20.82 -5.10 17.02
CA THR A 417 -20.28 -6.40 16.57
C THR A 417 -19.88 -7.27 17.75
N ILE A 418 -19.12 -6.76 18.72
CA ILE A 418 -18.69 -7.55 19.90
C ILE A 418 -19.89 -8.02 20.72
N THR A 419 -20.85 -7.14 21.00
CA THR A 419 -22.07 -7.49 21.73
C THR A 419 -22.90 -8.50 20.96
N GLY A 420 -23.05 -8.30 19.64
CA GLY A 420 -23.78 -9.24 18.79
C GLY A 420 -23.14 -10.63 18.74
N VAL A 421 -21.82 -10.72 18.69
CA VAL A 421 -21.10 -12.00 18.71
C VAL A 421 -21.25 -12.70 20.06
N VAL A 422 -21.13 -11.97 21.18
CA VAL A 422 -21.25 -12.52 22.53
C VAL A 422 -22.67 -13.00 22.82
N LEU A 423 -23.70 -12.26 22.39
CA LEU A 423 -25.10 -12.59 22.71
C LEU A 423 -25.78 -13.52 21.70
N PHE A 424 -25.44 -13.39 20.41
CA PHE A 424 -26.18 -14.05 19.32
C PHE A 424 -25.31 -14.97 18.45
N GLY A 425 -24.02 -15.10 18.75
CA GLY A 425 -23.07 -15.88 17.96
C GLY A 425 -22.48 -15.11 16.77
N VAL A 426 -21.49 -15.73 16.13
CA VAL A 426 -20.59 -15.03 15.17
C VAL A 426 -21.34 -14.48 13.97
N LEU A 427 -22.18 -15.29 13.31
CA LEU A 427 -22.88 -14.87 12.08
C LEU A 427 -23.82 -13.68 12.34
N LYS A 428 -24.67 -13.79 13.36
CA LYS A 428 -25.62 -12.72 13.73
C LYS A 428 -24.88 -11.48 14.22
N GLY A 429 -23.79 -11.65 14.95
CA GLY A 429 -22.92 -10.55 15.38
C GLY A 429 -22.28 -9.79 14.22
N VAL A 430 -21.74 -10.49 13.22
CA VAL A 430 -21.21 -9.86 11.99
C VAL A 430 -22.32 -9.16 11.21
N ALA A 431 -23.49 -9.80 11.05
CA ALA A 431 -24.63 -9.18 10.36
C ALA A 431 -25.10 -7.89 11.05
N LEU A 432 -25.16 -7.88 12.39
CA LEU A 432 -25.46 -6.69 13.19
C LEU A 432 -24.39 -5.61 12.98
N GLY A 433 -23.10 -5.99 13.02
CA GLY A 433 -21.98 -5.08 12.75
C GLY A 433 -22.07 -4.44 11.36
N VAL A 434 -22.33 -5.23 10.33
CA VAL A 434 -22.53 -4.74 8.94
C VAL A 434 -23.74 -3.83 8.87
N ALA A 435 -24.88 -4.20 9.45
CA ALA A 435 -26.09 -3.37 9.45
C ALA A 435 -25.85 -2.00 10.10
N VAL A 436 -25.16 -1.97 11.25
CA VAL A 436 -24.79 -0.72 11.93
C VAL A 436 -23.77 0.08 11.10
N ALA A 437 -22.79 -0.58 10.47
CA ALA A 437 -21.83 0.09 9.59
C ALA A 437 -22.51 0.75 8.40
N VAL A 438 -23.45 0.05 7.74
CA VAL A 438 -24.25 0.58 6.64
C VAL A 438 -25.11 1.75 7.13
N ALA A 439 -25.80 1.61 8.27
CA ALA A 439 -26.62 2.70 8.83
C ALA A 439 -25.78 3.96 9.15
N VAL A 440 -24.59 3.79 9.74
CA VAL A 440 -23.67 4.89 10.03
C VAL A 440 -23.14 5.51 8.74
N ALA A 441 -22.81 4.72 7.73
CA ALA A 441 -22.37 5.21 6.42
C ALA A 441 -23.47 6.02 5.73
N LEU A 442 -24.71 5.49 5.69
CA LEU A 442 -25.88 6.19 5.15
C LEU A 442 -26.15 7.50 5.91
N HIS A 443 -26.07 7.49 7.24
CA HIS A 443 -26.26 8.70 8.03
C HIS A 443 -25.18 9.76 7.76
N ARG A 444 -23.94 9.36 7.47
CA ARG A 444 -22.86 10.29 7.08
C ARG A 444 -23.08 10.84 5.68
N LEU A 445 -23.50 10.00 4.73
CA LEU A 445 -23.80 10.41 3.36
C LEU A 445 -25.02 11.34 3.29
N ALA A 446 -25.98 11.20 4.20
CA ALA A 446 -27.16 12.05 4.30
C ALA A 446 -26.90 13.45 4.91
N ARG A 447 -25.68 13.73 5.42
CA ARG A 447 -25.35 15.04 5.98
C ARG A 447 -24.88 16.00 4.90
N THR A 448 -25.81 16.78 4.39
CA THR A 448 -25.53 17.94 3.53
C THR A 448 -25.61 19.21 4.37
N ARG A 449 -24.58 20.06 4.27
CA ARG A 449 -24.58 21.40 4.88
C ARG A 449 -24.84 22.42 3.79
N ILE A 450 -25.84 23.26 4.01
CA ILE A 450 -26.22 24.33 3.09
C ILE A 450 -26.10 25.61 3.89
N THR A 451 -25.28 26.54 3.43
CA THR A 451 -25.08 27.85 4.05
C THR A 451 -25.44 28.91 3.04
N VAL A 452 -26.24 29.88 3.46
CA VAL A 452 -26.59 31.06 2.68
C VAL A 452 -25.87 32.24 3.33
N ALA A 453 -25.10 32.97 2.55
CA ALA A 453 -24.43 34.19 2.96
C ALA A 453 -24.74 35.30 1.97
N GLU A 454 -24.91 36.52 2.46
CA GLU A 454 -25.06 37.72 1.63
C GLU A 454 -23.70 38.41 1.51
N GLN A 455 -23.28 38.70 0.29
CA GLN A 455 -22.04 39.42 -0.02
C GLN A 455 -22.31 40.44 -1.13
N ASP A 456 -22.08 41.72 -0.86
CA ASP A 456 -22.19 42.83 -1.82
C ASP A 456 -23.52 42.87 -2.61
N GLY A 457 -24.65 42.63 -1.93
CA GLY A 457 -25.98 42.63 -2.54
C GLY A 457 -26.29 41.40 -3.41
N ARG A 458 -25.43 40.37 -3.37
CA ARG A 458 -25.63 39.06 -4.01
C ARG A 458 -25.63 37.96 -2.97
N TYR A 459 -26.42 36.91 -3.21
CA TYR A 459 -26.51 35.78 -2.29
C TYR A 459 -25.59 34.64 -2.74
N LEU A 460 -24.72 34.19 -1.85
CA LEU A 460 -23.88 33.01 -2.04
C LEU A 460 -24.50 31.82 -1.29
N VAL A 461 -24.94 30.80 -2.03
CA VAL A 461 -25.46 29.54 -1.49
C VAL A 461 -24.39 28.47 -1.65
N THR A 462 -23.69 28.14 -0.57
CA THR A 462 -22.69 27.07 -0.58
C THR A 462 -23.31 25.76 -0.12
N VAL A 463 -23.28 24.76 -0.99
CA VAL A 463 -23.75 23.41 -0.72
C VAL A 463 -22.56 22.47 -0.57
N ARG A 464 -22.30 22.01 0.66
CA ARG A 464 -21.23 21.06 0.99
C ARG A 464 -21.80 19.68 1.31
N GLY A 465 -21.34 18.66 0.59
CA GLY A 465 -21.75 17.26 0.79
C GLY A 465 -22.36 16.63 -0.46
N GLN A 466 -22.98 15.47 -0.31
CA GLN A 466 -23.69 14.79 -1.39
C GLN A 466 -25.12 15.36 -1.49
N LEU A 467 -25.58 15.73 -2.69
CA LEU A 467 -26.95 16.22 -2.93
C LEU A 467 -27.86 15.05 -3.31
N THR A 468 -28.40 14.37 -2.30
CA THR A 468 -29.38 13.29 -2.52
C THR A 468 -30.81 13.78 -2.25
N PHE A 469 -31.82 12.98 -2.55
CA PHE A 469 -33.24 13.25 -2.31
C PHE A 469 -33.52 13.57 -0.83
N LEU A 470 -32.71 13.02 0.08
CA LEU A 470 -32.77 13.31 1.52
C LEU A 470 -32.35 14.75 1.87
N ALA A 471 -31.58 15.41 1.00
CA ALA A 471 -31.15 16.80 1.16
C ALA A 471 -32.17 17.80 0.58
N VAL A 472 -33.07 17.37 -0.31
CA VAL A 472 -34.05 18.23 -1.00
C VAL A 472 -34.87 19.08 -0.01
N PRO A 473 -35.46 18.55 1.07
CA PRO A 473 -36.25 19.39 1.99
C PRO A 473 -35.45 20.48 2.70
N ARG A 474 -34.12 20.31 2.86
CA ARG A 474 -33.25 21.34 3.43
C ARG A 474 -32.82 22.34 2.37
N LEU A 475 -32.56 21.85 1.16
CA LEU A 475 -32.23 22.64 -0.01
C LEU A 475 -33.37 23.59 -0.39
N SER A 476 -34.58 23.08 -0.57
CA SER A 476 -35.76 23.91 -0.86
C SER A 476 -36.03 24.95 0.23
N ARG A 477 -35.80 24.62 1.51
CA ARG A 477 -35.92 25.60 2.60
C ARG A 477 -34.86 26.70 2.53
N ALA A 478 -33.60 26.36 2.26
CA ALA A 478 -32.52 27.33 2.14
C ALA A 478 -32.70 28.23 0.91
N LEU A 479 -33.09 27.64 -0.23
CA LEU A 479 -33.37 28.36 -1.47
C LEU A 479 -34.63 29.22 -1.37
N GLY A 480 -35.65 28.77 -0.63
CA GLY A 480 -36.89 29.51 -0.41
C GLY A 480 -36.77 30.68 0.58
N GLN A 481 -35.65 30.81 1.31
CA GLN A 481 -35.37 31.99 2.13
C GLN A 481 -34.88 33.19 1.30
N LEU A 482 -34.54 32.96 0.04
CA LEU A 482 -34.03 33.99 -0.85
C LEU A 482 -35.19 34.84 -1.40
N PRO A 483 -35.04 36.18 -1.46
CA PRO A 483 -36.04 37.04 -2.05
C PRO A 483 -36.35 36.68 -3.51
N PRO A 484 -37.58 36.95 -3.99
CA PRO A 484 -37.94 36.79 -5.40
C PRO A 484 -37.12 37.75 -6.28
N GLY A 485 -36.64 37.26 -7.43
CA GLY A 485 -35.90 38.05 -8.43
C GLY A 485 -34.46 38.40 -8.05
N VAL A 486 -33.84 37.66 -7.13
CA VAL A 486 -32.50 37.98 -6.61
C VAL A 486 -31.35 37.46 -7.47
N ASP A 487 -30.21 38.15 -7.41
CA ASP A 487 -28.93 37.68 -7.96
C ASP A 487 -28.23 36.75 -6.95
N ALA A 488 -28.05 35.48 -7.33
CA ALA A 488 -27.44 34.47 -6.47
C ALA A 488 -26.43 33.57 -7.18
N VAL A 489 -25.37 33.20 -6.46
CA VAL A 489 -24.38 32.21 -6.87
C VAL A 489 -24.57 30.96 -6.03
N VAL A 490 -24.81 29.82 -6.67
CA VAL A 490 -24.92 28.52 -6.00
C VAL A 490 -23.62 27.74 -6.22
N GLU A 491 -22.84 27.56 -5.16
CA GLU A 491 -21.59 26.83 -5.17
C GLU A 491 -21.83 25.38 -4.74
N LEU A 492 -21.53 24.44 -5.63
CA LEU A 492 -21.69 23.00 -5.41
C LEU A 492 -20.31 22.36 -5.15
N ASP A 493 -20.03 22.04 -3.88
CA ASP A 493 -18.77 21.42 -3.41
C ASP A 493 -18.87 19.88 -3.34
N GLY A 494 -19.95 19.30 -3.89
CA GLY A 494 -20.27 17.86 -3.85
C GLY A 494 -19.87 17.08 -5.10
N PHE A 495 -19.52 15.79 -4.94
CA PHE A 495 -19.17 14.90 -6.06
C PHE A 495 -20.40 14.24 -6.73
N PHE A 496 -21.58 14.34 -6.14
CA PHE A 496 -22.79 13.65 -6.60
C PHE A 496 -24.05 14.48 -6.30
N MET A 497 -24.96 14.50 -7.28
CA MET A 497 -26.30 15.04 -7.21
C MET A 497 -27.25 14.03 -7.84
N ASP A 498 -28.33 13.64 -7.15
CA ASP A 498 -29.36 12.80 -7.73
C ASP A 498 -30.44 13.62 -8.45
N HIS A 499 -31.35 12.92 -9.12
CA HIS A 499 -32.34 13.56 -9.99
C HIS A 499 -33.29 14.48 -9.22
N ALA A 500 -33.75 14.08 -8.03
CA ALA A 500 -34.65 14.89 -7.21
C ALA A 500 -33.99 16.20 -6.73
N ALA A 501 -32.71 16.15 -6.36
CA ALA A 501 -31.96 17.36 -6.03
C ALA A 501 -31.72 18.27 -7.24
N PHE A 502 -31.49 17.68 -8.42
CA PHE A 502 -31.35 18.44 -9.66
C PHE A 502 -32.65 19.16 -10.04
N GLU A 503 -33.79 18.46 -10.06
CA GLU A 503 -35.09 19.07 -10.36
C GLU A 503 -35.41 20.21 -9.39
N ALA A 504 -35.24 20.00 -8.08
CA ALA A 504 -35.52 21.02 -7.08
C ALA A 504 -34.68 22.31 -7.27
N ILE A 505 -33.42 22.19 -7.69
CA ILE A 505 -32.56 23.34 -7.99
C ILE A 505 -33.00 24.03 -9.28
N GLN A 506 -33.36 23.26 -10.32
CA GLN A 506 -33.73 23.81 -11.62
C GLN A 506 -35.09 24.50 -11.58
N ASP A 507 -36.07 23.92 -10.89
CA ASP A 507 -37.38 24.54 -10.69
C ASP A 507 -37.24 25.87 -9.95
N TRP A 508 -36.41 25.90 -8.90
CA TRP A 508 -36.11 27.13 -8.17
C TRP A 508 -35.40 28.17 -9.05
N ARG A 509 -34.40 27.75 -9.84
CA ARG A 509 -33.68 28.64 -10.78
C ARG A 509 -34.64 29.25 -11.80
N ASN A 510 -35.50 28.44 -12.40
CA ASN A 510 -36.47 28.87 -13.40
C ASN A 510 -37.47 29.87 -12.78
N ALA A 511 -37.92 29.62 -11.55
CA ALA A 511 -38.78 30.55 -10.83
C ALA A 511 -38.10 31.91 -10.58
N GLN A 512 -36.81 31.92 -10.21
CA GLN A 512 -36.07 33.16 -9.98
C GLN A 512 -35.78 33.93 -11.27
N ILE A 513 -35.45 33.24 -12.35
CA ILE A 513 -35.25 33.85 -13.67
C ILE A 513 -36.56 34.47 -14.19
N ALA A 514 -37.70 33.80 -13.99
CA ALA A 514 -39.01 34.32 -14.35
C ALA A 514 -39.37 35.62 -13.60
N GLN A 515 -38.77 35.84 -12.44
CA GLN A 515 -38.93 37.04 -11.61
C GLN A 515 -37.83 38.09 -11.83
N GLY A 516 -36.93 37.88 -12.80
CA GLY A 516 -35.88 38.83 -13.19
C GLY A 516 -34.51 38.64 -12.51
N GLY A 517 -34.33 37.61 -11.68
CA GLY A 517 -33.07 37.33 -10.98
C GLY A 517 -32.03 36.58 -11.82
N ARG A 518 -30.74 36.80 -11.54
CA ARG A 518 -29.64 36.07 -12.20
C ARG A 518 -29.04 35.00 -11.28
N ILE A 519 -29.19 33.73 -11.67
CA ILE A 519 -28.66 32.58 -10.92
C ILE A 519 -27.45 31.96 -11.66
N VAL A 520 -26.34 31.80 -10.95
CA VAL A 520 -25.10 31.19 -11.49
C VAL A 520 -24.67 29.98 -10.66
N PHE A 521 -24.46 28.84 -11.31
CA PHE A 521 -23.92 27.64 -10.67
C PHE A 521 -22.40 27.54 -10.85
N THR A 522 -21.68 27.33 -9.76
CA THR A 522 -20.22 27.22 -9.75
C THR A 522 -19.77 25.96 -9.02
N GLY A 523 -18.66 25.37 -9.47
CA GLY A 523 -17.91 24.39 -8.67
C GLY A 523 -16.86 25.08 -7.79
N ARG A 524 -16.21 24.32 -6.91
CA ARG A 524 -15.16 24.79 -5.98
C ARG A 524 -14.00 25.58 -6.64
N SER A 525 -13.73 25.36 -7.93
CA SER A 525 -12.70 26.06 -8.70
C SER A 525 -13.21 27.26 -9.53
N GLY A 526 -14.45 27.72 -9.30
CA GLY A 526 -15.02 28.87 -10.02
C GLY A 526 -15.50 28.58 -11.45
N GLY A 527 -15.31 27.36 -11.96
CA GLY A 527 -15.84 26.93 -13.25
C GLY A 527 -17.37 26.88 -13.24
N ARG A 528 -18.01 27.43 -14.28
CA ARG A 528 -19.46 27.29 -14.50
C ARG A 528 -19.80 25.82 -14.69
N VAL A 529 -20.78 25.33 -13.95
CA VAL A 529 -21.35 24.00 -14.19
C VAL A 529 -22.35 24.11 -15.34
N ALA A 530 -22.00 23.60 -16.52
CA ALA A 530 -22.87 23.62 -17.70
C ALA A 530 -23.94 22.51 -17.64
N GLU A 531 -25.12 22.79 -18.20
CA GLU A 531 -26.25 21.85 -18.28
C GLU A 531 -25.97 20.65 -19.20
N PRO A 532 -26.51 19.45 -18.90
CA PRO A 532 -26.57 18.37 -19.87
C PRO A 532 -27.52 18.79 -21.01
N ALA A 533 -27.06 18.72 -22.26
CA ALA A 533 -27.91 18.98 -23.43
C ALA A 533 -29.10 18.00 -23.45
N ALA A 534 -30.32 18.54 -23.53
CA ALA A 534 -31.55 17.77 -23.64
C ALA A 534 -31.65 17.11 -25.04
N ALA A 535 -31.05 15.93 -25.21
CA ALA A 535 -31.24 15.12 -26.41
C ALA A 535 -31.35 13.63 -26.08
N ALA A 536 -32.55 13.09 -26.31
CA ALA A 536 -32.96 11.70 -26.51
C ALA A 536 -32.31 10.58 -25.66
N HIS A 537 -33.11 10.07 -24.73
CA HIS A 537 -32.84 8.89 -23.90
C HIS A 537 -32.84 7.59 -24.70
N SER A 538 -31.67 6.96 -24.93
CA SER A 538 -31.63 5.54 -25.32
C SER A 538 -30.38 4.74 -24.89
N CYS A 539 -29.40 5.35 -24.20
CA CYS A 539 -28.12 4.67 -23.92
C CYS A 539 -27.59 4.80 -22.46
N CYS A 540 -28.47 4.91 -21.47
CA CYS A 540 -28.04 5.08 -20.07
C CYS A 540 -27.98 3.73 -19.32
N ARG A 541 -26.81 3.41 -18.73
CA ARG A 541 -26.71 2.41 -17.65
C ARG A 541 -27.07 3.07 -16.32
N PRO A 542 -27.65 2.34 -15.35
CA PRO A 542 -27.85 2.87 -14.01
C PRO A 542 -26.49 3.26 -13.37
N TRP A 543 -26.42 4.35 -12.59
CA TRP A 543 -25.30 4.77 -11.72
C TRP A 543 -24.08 5.50 -12.33
N THR A 544 -24.21 6.21 -13.45
CA THR A 544 -23.14 7.10 -13.93
C THR A 544 -23.06 8.40 -13.09
N PRO A 545 -21.88 8.82 -12.58
CA PRO A 545 -21.72 10.10 -11.88
C PRO A 545 -21.96 11.30 -12.80
N TRP A 546 -22.62 12.34 -12.27
CA TRP A 546 -23.13 13.50 -13.02
C TRP A 546 -22.06 14.29 -13.80
N ARG A 547 -20.79 14.28 -13.36
CA ARG A 547 -19.66 14.93 -14.07
C ARG A 547 -19.30 14.28 -15.42
N ASN A 548 -19.95 13.18 -15.82
CA ASN A 548 -19.65 12.42 -17.03
C ASN A 548 -20.83 12.30 -18.02
N HIS A 549 -21.87 13.14 -17.92
CA HIS A 549 -22.98 13.10 -18.88
C HIS A 549 -22.62 13.83 -20.19
N HIS A 550 -21.95 13.12 -21.12
CA HIS A 550 -21.80 13.55 -22.52
C HIS A 550 -22.20 12.42 -23.47
N CYS A 551 -23.35 12.56 -24.14
CA CYS A 551 -23.78 11.67 -25.21
C CYS A 551 -23.45 12.33 -26.55
N HIS A 552 -22.42 11.85 -27.27
CA HIS A 552 -22.20 12.26 -28.65
C HIS A 552 -23.17 11.52 -29.58
N GLY A 553 -23.98 12.27 -30.33
CA GLY A 553 -24.74 11.77 -31.46
C GLY A 553 -23.79 11.34 -32.58
N ARG A 554 -23.92 10.10 -33.03
CA ARG A 554 -23.22 9.59 -34.20
C ARG A 554 -23.99 10.13 -35.42
N SER A 555 -23.49 11.19 -36.04
CA SER A 555 -24.01 11.68 -37.30
C SER A 555 -23.75 10.64 -38.39
N GLU A 556 -24.84 10.17 -38.98
CA GLU A 556 -24.86 9.45 -40.25
C GLU A 556 -24.22 10.32 -41.33
N HIS A 557 -23.16 9.82 -41.98
CA HIS A 557 -22.82 10.19 -43.34
C HIS A 557 -22.50 8.90 -44.12
N ALA A 558 -23.50 8.54 -44.94
CA ALA A 558 -23.44 7.97 -46.28
C ALA A 558 -22.38 6.91 -46.61
N ALA A 559 -22.92 5.74 -46.94
CA ALA A 559 -22.30 4.74 -47.78
C ALA A 559 -21.89 5.30 -49.15
N ALA A 560 -20.67 4.97 -49.58
CA ALA A 560 -20.33 4.82 -50.99
C ALA A 560 -19.17 3.84 -51.14
N THR A 561 -19.54 2.65 -51.62
CA THR A 561 -18.82 1.86 -52.63
C THR A 561 -17.45 1.28 -52.29
N THR A 562 -17.51 0.01 -51.93
CA THR A 562 -16.46 -1.01 -52.09
C THR A 562 -15.88 -0.97 -53.51
N THR A 563 -14.56 -0.84 -53.64
CA THR A 563 -13.84 -1.44 -54.77
C THR A 563 -12.45 -1.84 -54.27
N GLU A 564 -12.22 -3.14 -54.22
CA GLU A 564 -10.89 -3.72 -54.11
C GLU A 564 -10.06 -3.28 -55.31
N LEU A 565 -8.81 -2.85 -55.09
CA LEU A 565 -7.74 -3.04 -56.06
C LEU A 565 -6.38 -2.95 -55.37
N THR A 566 -5.68 -4.07 -55.47
CA THR A 566 -4.26 -4.32 -55.25
C THR A 566 -3.38 -3.28 -55.95
N VAL A 567 -2.32 -2.79 -55.29
CA VAL A 567 -1.17 -2.21 -56.00
C VAL A 567 0.14 -2.69 -55.37
N HIS A 568 0.94 -3.24 -56.29
CA HIS A 568 2.29 -3.71 -56.16
C HIS A 568 3.32 -2.60 -55.90
N ASP A 569 4.39 -3.04 -55.26
CA ASP A 569 5.75 -2.53 -55.24
C ASP A 569 6.21 -1.81 -56.53
N ALA A 570 6.82 -0.63 -56.36
CA ALA A 570 7.67 0.00 -57.38
C ALA A 570 8.69 0.93 -56.72
N THR A 571 9.96 0.53 -56.85
CA THR A 571 11.20 1.22 -56.51
C THR A 571 11.52 2.43 -57.42
N LEU A 572 12.48 3.25 -56.96
CA LEU A 572 13.39 4.22 -57.62
C LEU A 572 13.25 5.61 -56.95
N GLY A 573 14.28 6.34 -56.54
CA GLY A 573 15.74 6.20 -56.56
C GLY A 573 16.37 7.49 -56.02
N GLU A 574 17.53 7.34 -55.37
CA GLU A 574 18.71 8.23 -55.30
C GLU A 574 18.64 9.73 -54.92
N ALA A 575 19.35 10.08 -53.84
CA ALA A 575 20.34 11.16 -53.83
C ALA A 575 21.43 10.84 -52.77
N GLY A 576 22.70 10.74 -53.21
CA GLY A 576 23.88 10.49 -52.38
C GLY A 576 24.57 11.77 -51.87
N PRO A 577 25.92 11.78 -51.71
CA PRO A 577 26.57 11.62 -50.41
C PRO A 577 27.61 12.71 -50.10
N TRP A 578 28.04 12.83 -48.83
CA TRP A 578 29.34 13.41 -48.48
C TRP A 578 30.02 12.56 -47.39
N ASP A 579 31.01 11.79 -47.85
CA ASP A 579 32.04 11.11 -47.07
C ASP A 579 33.06 12.12 -46.51
N ILE A 580 33.64 11.79 -45.35
CA ILE A 580 35.03 12.17 -45.04
C ILE A 580 35.76 10.94 -44.47
N ASP A 581 36.71 10.47 -45.29
CA ASP A 581 37.85 9.58 -45.03
C ASP A 581 38.63 9.98 -43.75
N GLY A 582 39.42 9.14 -43.08
CA GLY A 582 39.96 7.84 -43.41
C GLY A 582 41.30 7.64 -42.67
N THR A 583 41.74 6.38 -42.62
CA THR A 583 43.12 5.89 -42.38
C THR A 583 43.69 6.04 -40.95
N GLY A 584 44.42 5.12 -40.33
CA GLY A 584 45.06 3.84 -40.69
C GLY A 584 46.08 3.56 -39.56
N GLY A 585 46.11 2.39 -38.93
CA GLY A 585 47.06 1.35 -39.32
C GLY A 585 48.00 0.91 -38.18
N ALA A 586 47.70 -0.27 -37.61
CA ALA A 586 48.58 -1.34 -37.13
C ALA A 586 49.84 -1.07 -36.27
N GLY A 587 49.86 -1.73 -35.10
CA GLY A 587 51.07 -2.20 -34.40
C GLY A 587 50.75 -3.45 -33.59
N ALA A 588 51.20 -4.62 -34.06
CA ALA A 588 51.02 -5.93 -33.44
C ALA A 588 52.22 -6.35 -32.56
N ARG A 589 51.95 -7.23 -31.58
CA ARG A 589 52.75 -8.31 -30.93
C ARG A 589 52.37 -8.38 -29.44
N THR A 590 52.17 -9.50 -28.71
CA THR A 590 52.24 -10.98 -28.86
C THR A 590 51.67 -11.55 -27.53
N GLY A 591 50.92 -12.67 -27.54
CA GLY A 591 50.26 -13.28 -26.35
C GLY A 591 51.21 -14.05 -25.39
N PRO A 592 50.75 -15.04 -24.57
CA PRO A 592 49.38 -15.57 -24.38
C PRO A 592 48.97 -15.85 -22.89
N GLY A 593 47.68 -16.11 -22.63
CA GLY A 593 47.26 -16.94 -21.48
C GLY A 593 45.95 -16.57 -20.78
N ALA A 594 45.12 -17.60 -20.53
CA ALA A 594 43.98 -17.69 -19.61
C ALA A 594 42.55 -17.36 -20.14
N SER A 595 41.89 -18.47 -20.51
CA SER A 595 40.47 -18.80 -20.39
C SER A 595 39.54 -17.86 -19.59
N GLY A 596 38.44 -17.45 -20.22
CA GLY A 596 37.29 -16.82 -19.55
C GLY A 596 36.14 -16.56 -20.52
N THR A 597 35.31 -17.58 -20.78
CA THR A 597 34.18 -17.50 -21.70
C THR A 597 33.07 -16.61 -21.12
N THR A 598 32.84 -15.51 -21.82
CA THR A 598 31.76 -14.55 -21.68
C THR A 598 30.42 -15.10 -22.17
N ALA A 599 29.34 -14.86 -21.42
CA ALA A 599 28.05 -14.43 -21.97
C ALA A 599 27.16 -13.90 -20.83
N GLY A 600 27.30 -12.60 -20.55
CA GLY A 600 26.40 -11.86 -19.68
C GLY A 600 25.04 -11.66 -20.34
N GLY A 601 24.00 -12.27 -19.77
CA GLY A 601 22.62 -11.90 -20.04
C GLY A 601 22.26 -10.64 -19.24
N SER A 602 22.18 -9.50 -19.89
CA SER A 602 21.74 -8.23 -19.29
C SER A 602 20.27 -8.32 -18.87
N SER A 603 20.00 -8.69 -17.63
CA SER A 603 18.68 -8.56 -17.03
C SER A 603 18.36 -7.07 -16.83
N ARG A 604 17.44 -6.50 -17.61
CA ARG A 604 16.82 -5.19 -17.34
C ARG A 604 15.77 -5.35 -16.24
N PRO A 605 15.93 -4.86 -14.99
CA PRO A 605 15.00 -5.20 -13.92
C PRO A 605 14.18 -4.01 -13.39
N ALA A 606 12.93 -4.29 -13.01
CA ALA A 606 12.05 -3.54 -12.08
C ALA A 606 11.57 -2.11 -12.43
N GLY A 607 12.32 -1.29 -13.16
CA GLY A 607 11.91 0.09 -13.48
C GLY A 607 10.79 0.17 -14.54
N ALA A 608 10.93 -0.63 -15.60
CA ALA A 608 10.01 -0.63 -16.73
C ALA A 608 8.56 -0.96 -16.33
N HIS A 609 8.35 -1.89 -15.40
CA HIS A 609 7.00 -2.24 -14.93
C HIS A 609 6.32 -1.14 -14.10
N ARG A 610 7.07 -0.34 -13.33
CA ARG A 610 6.50 0.81 -12.60
C ARG A 610 6.10 1.92 -13.55
N LEU A 611 6.92 2.21 -14.55
CA LEU A 611 6.61 3.18 -15.59
C LEU A 611 5.36 2.76 -16.37
N LEU A 612 5.31 1.51 -16.84
CA LEU A 612 4.16 1.00 -17.62
C LEU A 612 2.86 1.02 -16.81
N ASN A 613 2.90 0.67 -15.52
CA ASN A 613 1.73 0.75 -14.66
C ASN A 613 1.30 2.20 -14.40
N GLY A 614 2.25 3.12 -14.23
CA GLY A 614 2.00 4.56 -14.11
C GLY A 614 1.36 5.13 -15.38
N LEU A 615 1.92 4.83 -16.55
CA LEU A 615 1.37 5.22 -17.86
C LEU A 615 -0.02 4.62 -18.07
N SER A 616 -0.24 3.35 -17.73
CA SER A 616 -1.56 2.71 -17.82
C SER A 616 -2.58 3.35 -16.88
N SER A 617 -2.17 3.78 -15.68
CA SER A 617 -3.03 4.52 -14.75
C SER A 617 -3.36 5.92 -15.28
N PHE A 618 -2.36 6.63 -15.81
CA PHE A 618 -2.56 7.92 -16.46
C PHE A 618 -3.56 7.79 -17.60
N GLN A 619 -3.37 6.86 -18.53
CA GLN A 619 -4.25 6.67 -19.69
C GLN A 619 -5.70 6.34 -19.31
N ARG A 620 -5.90 5.57 -18.23
CA ARG A 620 -7.24 5.18 -17.77
C ARG A 620 -7.94 6.24 -16.94
N ASN A 621 -7.22 6.95 -16.08
CA ASN A 621 -7.83 7.74 -15.01
C ASN A 621 -7.58 9.25 -15.17
N THR A 622 -6.42 9.65 -15.69
CA THR A 622 -6.00 11.06 -15.73
C THR A 622 -6.15 11.65 -17.13
N ALA A 623 -5.72 10.91 -18.16
CA ALA A 623 -5.76 11.35 -19.54
C ALA A 623 -7.16 11.83 -19.98
N PRO A 624 -8.27 11.13 -19.66
CA PRO A 624 -9.60 11.63 -20.02
C PRO A 624 -9.94 12.99 -19.39
N LEU A 625 -9.37 13.32 -18.22
CA LEU A 625 -9.63 14.55 -17.48
C LEU A 625 -8.80 15.74 -17.97
N VAL A 626 -7.62 15.49 -18.56
CA VAL A 626 -6.68 16.54 -18.99
C VAL A 626 -6.50 16.62 -20.50
N ARG A 627 -7.19 15.76 -21.27
CA ARG A 627 -7.01 15.65 -22.74
C ARG A 627 -7.34 16.93 -23.47
N GLU A 628 -8.41 17.61 -23.06
CA GLU A 628 -8.84 18.86 -23.69
C GLU A 628 -7.79 19.96 -23.46
N GLU A 629 -7.33 20.13 -22.21
CA GLU A 629 -6.30 21.12 -21.89
C GLU A 629 -4.96 20.83 -22.60
N LEU A 630 -4.54 19.56 -22.66
CA LEU A 630 -3.32 19.19 -23.38
C LEU A 630 -3.47 19.34 -24.90
N ALA A 631 -4.66 19.11 -25.46
CA ALA A 631 -4.92 19.34 -26.88
C ALA A 631 -4.90 20.83 -27.22
N ARG A 632 -5.46 21.67 -26.34
CA ARG A 632 -5.38 23.12 -26.43
C ARG A 632 -3.94 23.61 -26.40
N LEU A 633 -3.16 23.21 -25.40
CA LEU A 633 -1.74 23.58 -25.28
C LEU A 633 -0.89 23.07 -26.47
N ALA A 634 -1.24 21.92 -27.04
CA ALA A 634 -0.57 21.42 -28.25
C ALA A 634 -0.87 22.26 -29.49
N ALA A 635 -2.04 22.92 -29.57
CA ALA A 635 -2.43 23.77 -30.67
C ALA A 635 -1.97 25.23 -30.50
N GLU A 636 -2.06 25.77 -29.28
CA GLU A 636 -1.78 27.18 -28.95
C GLU A 636 -0.31 27.43 -28.53
N GLY A 637 0.45 26.38 -28.24
CA GLY A 637 1.82 26.47 -27.71
C GLY A 637 1.86 26.71 -26.19
N GLN A 638 3.08 26.82 -25.64
CA GLN A 638 3.29 27.09 -24.21
C GLN A 638 3.45 28.60 -23.95
N HIS A 639 2.76 29.11 -22.93
CA HIS A 639 2.83 30.50 -22.48
C HIS A 639 2.99 30.56 -20.94
N PRO A 640 4.08 30.03 -20.38
CA PRO A 640 4.28 30.02 -18.94
C PRO A 640 4.51 31.43 -18.42
N SER A 641 3.92 31.77 -17.27
CA SER A 641 4.16 33.07 -16.62
C SER A 641 5.51 33.12 -15.90
N GLN A 642 6.13 31.97 -15.65
CA GLN A 642 7.29 31.89 -14.76
C GLN A 642 8.30 30.79 -15.15
N LEU A 643 9.59 31.13 -15.06
CA LEU A 643 10.69 30.16 -15.05
C LEU A 643 10.95 29.70 -13.61
N PHE A 644 10.89 28.39 -13.36
CA PHE A 644 11.08 27.81 -12.04
C PHE A 644 12.33 26.92 -12.00
N ILE A 645 13.38 27.36 -11.33
CA ILE A 645 14.65 26.65 -11.18
C ILE A 645 14.65 25.93 -9.82
N ALA A 646 14.61 24.60 -9.83
CA ALA A 646 14.48 23.78 -8.63
C ALA A 646 15.47 22.61 -8.59
N CYS A 647 15.60 22.00 -7.41
CA CYS A 647 16.44 20.82 -7.25
C CYS A 647 15.86 19.58 -7.96
N ALA A 648 16.75 18.72 -8.46
CA ALA A 648 16.43 17.41 -9.02
C ALA A 648 15.97 16.38 -7.96
N ASP A 649 15.93 16.75 -6.67
CA ASP A 649 15.43 15.91 -5.58
C ASP A 649 14.00 15.40 -5.87
N SER A 650 13.79 14.09 -5.82
CA SER A 650 12.52 13.45 -6.18
C SER A 650 11.33 13.85 -5.29
N ARG A 651 11.57 14.50 -4.14
CA ARG A 651 10.53 14.99 -3.22
C ARG A 651 10.03 16.38 -3.61
N LEU A 652 10.73 17.09 -4.48
CA LEU A 652 10.34 18.42 -4.95
C LEU A 652 9.47 18.28 -6.21
N VAL A 653 8.17 18.49 -6.05
CA VAL A 653 7.19 18.48 -7.14
C VAL A 653 6.66 19.90 -7.31
N THR A 654 7.28 20.67 -8.21
CA THR A 654 7.06 22.12 -8.34
C THR A 654 5.60 22.48 -8.56
N SER A 655 4.94 21.83 -9.52
CA SER A 655 3.51 22.04 -9.81
C SER A 655 2.57 21.74 -8.64
N MET A 656 2.93 20.83 -7.74
CA MET A 656 2.16 20.58 -6.52
C MET A 656 2.35 21.69 -5.50
N ILE A 657 3.59 22.15 -5.32
CA ILE A 657 3.94 23.17 -4.33
C ILE A 657 3.32 24.52 -4.70
N THR A 658 3.30 24.85 -5.98
CA THR A 658 2.74 26.11 -6.51
C THR A 658 1.27 26.00 -6.93
N SER A 659 0.68 24.81 -6.86
CA SER A 659 -0.66 24.51 -7.40
C SER A 659 -0.83 24.87 -8.88
N SER A 660 0.23 24.71 -9.67
CA SER A 660 0.25 25.04 -11.11
C SER A 660 -0.22 23.87 -11.98
N GLY A 661 -0.97 24.19 -13.03
CA GLY A 661 -1.41 23.26 -14.08
C GLY A 661 -0.39 23.04 -15.19
N PRO A 662 -0.70 22.20 -16.19
CA PRO A 662 0.11 22.05 -17.39
C PRO A 662 0.24 23.38 -18.15
N GLY A 663 1.46 23.78 -18.52
CA GLY A 663 1.72 25.01 -19.28
C GLY A 663 2.02 26.26 -18.45
N ASP A 664 1.68 26.27 -17.16
CA ASP A 664 1.83 27.45 -16.28
C ASP A 664 3.29 27.77 -15.93
N LEU A 665 4.15 26.73 -15.81
CA LEU A 665 5.55 26.88 -15.39
C LEU A 665 6.51 26.31 -16.43
N PHE A 666 7.54 27.08 -16.78
CA PHE A 666 8.73 26.56 -17.46
C PHE A 666 9.73 26.11 -16.39
N THR A 667 9.92 24.80 -16.20
CA THR A 667 10.71 24.29 -15.05
C THR A 667 12.08 23.75 -15.47
N VAL A 668 13.14 24.22 -14.81
CA VAL A 668 14.49 23.65 -14.89
C VAL A 668 14.80 22.92 -13.59
N ARG A 669 15.11 21.62 -13.67
CA ARG A 669 15.46 20.80 -12.50
C ARG A 669 16.89 20.28 -12.59
N ASN A 670 17.77 20.78 -11.73
CA ASN A 670 19.17 20.37 -11.70
C ASN A 670 19.64 20.06 -10.26
N VAL A 671 20.82 19.46 -10.10
CA VAL A 671 21.31 19.05 -8.78
C VAL A 671 21.71 20.30 -7.98
N GLY A 672 20.96 20.62 -6.93
CA GLY A 672 21.25 21.77 -6.05
C GLY A 672 20.76 23.13 -6.56
N ASN A 673 19.82 23.16 -7.51
CA ASN A 673 19.19 24.39 -8.04
C ASN A 673 20.21 25.47 -8.45
N LEU A 674 21.34 25.05 -9.02
CA LEU A 674 22.48 25.90 -9.36
C LEU A 674 22.29 26.58 -10.72
N VAL A 675 22.73 27.83 -10.80
CA VAL A 675 22.78 28.66 -11.99
C VAL A 675 24.24 28.99 -12.26
N PRO A 676 24.87 28.41 -13.31
CA PRO A 676 26.22 28.80 -13.70
C PRO A 676 26.29 30.28 -14.09
N PRO A 677 27.37 31.00 -13.74
CA PRO A 677 27.60 32.36 -14.23
C PRO A 677 27.95 32.36 -15.73
N PRO A 678 27.66 33.45 -16.46
CA PRO A 678 27.77 33.51 -17.92
C PRO A 678 29.21 33.37 -18.48
N ASP A 679 30.25 33.73 -17.72
CA ASP A 679 31.64 33.81 -18.20
C ASP A 679 32.61 32.79 -17.58
N THR A 680 32.28 31.49 -17.59
CA THR A 680 33.28 30.45 -17.25
C THR A 680 34.07 29.99 -18.49
N ALA A 681 34.64 30.96 -19.22
CA ALA A 681 35.40 30.74 -20.47
C ALA A 681 36.77 30.05 -20.31
N THR A 682 37.10 29.48 -19.15
CA THR A 682 38.46 28.94 -18.89
C THR A 682 38.59 27.41 -18.84
N THR A 683 37.59 26.60 -19.21
CA THR A 683 37.82 25.15 -19.46
C THR A 683 36.75 24.52 -20.36
N GLU A 684 37.13 24.11 -21.58
CA GLU A 684 36.64 23.07 -22.53
C GLU A 684 35.19 22.48 -22.51
N SER A 685 34.24 22.96 -21.71
CA SER A 685 32.82 22.60 -21.77
C SER A 685 32.04 23.56 -20.87
N GLY A 686 31.41 24.57 -21.45
CA GLY A 686 30.41 25.38 -20.77
C GLY A 686 29.23 24.52 -20.30
N ASP A 687 28.62 24.87 -19.18
CA ASP A 687 27.38 24.23 -18.71
C ASP A 687 26.16 24.95 -19.34
N ASP A 688 26.07 24.89 -20.68
CA ASP A 688 25.20 25.76 -21.50
C ASP A 688 23.71 25.44 -21.35
N SER A 689 23.35 24.26 -20.80
CA SER A 689 21.95 23.85 -20.69
C SER A 689 21.11 24.77 -19.81
N VAL A 690 21.68 25.34 -18.74
CA VAL A 690 20.93 26.26 -17.87
C VAL A 690 20.88 27.66 -18.46
N ALA A 691 21.99 28.14 -19.03
CA ALA A 691 22.04 29.43 -19.73
C ALA A 691 21.05 29.47 -20.91
N ALA A 692 21.04 28.42 -21.75
CA ALA A 692 20.09 28.29 -22.85
C ALA A 692 18.63 28.24 -22.38
N ALA A 693 18.34 27.57 -21.24
CA ALA A 693 17.00 27.54 -20.68
C ALA A 693 16.56 28.90 -20.12
N ILE A 694 17.49 29.68 -19.55
CA ILE A 694 17.24 31.06 -19.10
C ILE A 694 16.94 31.94 -20.31
N GLU A 695 17.81 31.94 -21.32
CA GLU A 695 17.61 32.72 -22.54
C GLU A 695 16.29 32.38 -23.24
N TYR A 696 15.99 31.09 -23.40
CA TYR A 696 14.72 30.65 -23.98
C TYR A 696 13.51 31.12 -23.17
N ALA A 697 13.55 30.99 -21.84
CA ALA A 697 12.43 31.43 -20.99
C ALA A 697 12.22 32.95 -21.06
N VAL A 698 13.32 33.72 -21.04
CA VAL A 698 13.30 35.17 -20.91
C VAL A 698 13.01 35.85 -22.24
N ASP A 699 13.64 35.41 -23.32
CA ASP A 699 13.58 36.07 -24.63
C ASP A 699 12.55 35.44 -25.58
N VAL A 700 12.37 34.11 -25.52
CA VAL A 700 11.42 33.41 -26.39
C VAL A 700 10.05 33.27 -25.74
N LEU A 701 9.98 32.68 -24.54
CA LEU A 701 8.70 32.47 -23.83
C LEU A 701 8.19 33.73 -23.11
N ARG A 702 9.08 34.72 -22.92
CA ARG A 702 8.77 36.00 -22.29
C ARG A 702 8.11 35.87 -20.91
N VAL A 703 8.62 34.95 -20.08
CA VAL A 703 8.13 34.79 -18.69
C VAL A 703 8.18 36.12 -17.92
N GLU A 704 7.26 36.32 -16.98
CA GLU A 704 7.15 37.53 -16.17
C GLU A 704 7.99 37.44 -14.89
N SER A 705 8.31 36.22 -14.44
CA SER A 705 9.14 36.00 -13.26
C SER A 705 10.07 34.78 -13.35
N ILE A 706 11.15 34.80 -12.56
CA ILE A 706 12.05 33.66 -12.35
C ILE A 706 12.09 33.34 -10.85
N THR A 707 11.95 32.07 -10.49
CA THR A 707 12.11 31.62 -9.10
C THR A 707 13.20 30.59 -8.94
N VAL A 708 14.09 30.83 -7.98
CA VAL A 708 15.07 29.84 -7.52
C VAL A 708 14.54 29.19 -6.25
N CYS A 709 14.29 27.89 -6.30
CA CYS A 709 13.74 27.11 -5.20
C CYS A 709 14.78 26.15 -4.59
N GLY A 710 15.24 26.48 -3.38
CA GLY A 710 16.01 25.58 -2.51
C GLY A 710 15.09 24.79 -1.58
N HIS A 711 15.62 23.76 -0.91
CA HIS A 711 14.82 22.92 -0.03
C HIS A 711 15.59 22.32 1.15
N SER A 712 14.86 21.91 2.20
CA SER A 712 15.48 21.28 3.37
C SER A 712 16.09 19.91 3.04
N GLY A 713 17.22 19.60 3.68
CA GLY A 713 17.94 18.33 3.49
C GLY A 713 18.44 18.12 2.06
N CYS A 714 18.94 19.17 1.40
CA CYS A 714 19.47 19.09 0.04
C CYS A 714 20.77 18.28 -0.01
N GLY A 715 20.73 17.12 -0.68
CA GLY A 715 21.90 16.25 -0.83
C GLY A 715 23.07 16.91 -1.60
N ALA A 716 22.77 17.84 -2.50
CA ALA A 716 23.80 18.61 -3.23
C ALA A 716 24.58 19.55 -2.29
N MET A 717 23.85 20.29 -1.44
CA MET A 717 24.46 21.19 -0.44
C MET A 717 25.21 20.40 0.64
N GLN A 718 24.70 19.23 1.03
CA GLN A 718 25.41 18.34 1.93
C GLN A 718 26.70 17.79 1.33
N ALA A 719 26.69 17.40 0.04
CA ALA A 719 27.88 16.98 -0.68
C ALA A 719 28.91 18.12 -0.81
N LEU A 720 28.45 19.35 -1.03
CA LEU A 720 29.28 20.54 -1.12
C LEU A 720 29.94 20.89 0.23
N LEU A 721 29.22 20.81 1.35
CA LEU A 721 29.76 21.02 2.71
C LEU A 721 30.76 19.95 3.15
N SER A 722 30.59 18.72 2.69
CA SER A 722 31.44 17.59 3.06
C SER A 722 32.63 17.38 2.12
N ALA A 723 32.73 18.16 1.04
CA ALA A 723 33.79 18.01 0.05
C ALA A 723 35.16 18.36 0.64
N GLN A 724 36.08 17.40 0.65
CA GLN A 724 37.49 17.63 0.98
C GLN A 724 38.25 18.24 -0.23
N PRO A 725 39.35 18.98 -0.03
CA PRO A 725 40.10 19.63 -1.11
C PRO A 725 40.68 18.72 -2.21
N ARG A 726 40.60 17.39 -2.05
CA ARG A 726 41.19 16.37 -2.94
C ARG A 726 40.15 15.47 -3.63
N VAL A 727 38.97 16.00 -3.97
CA VAL A 727 37.93 15.23 -4.69
C VAL A 727 38.31 15.03 -6.18
N PRO A 728 38.20 13.82 -6.74
CA PRO A 728 38.43 13.59 -8.17
C PRO A 728 37.46 14.40 -9.05
N ARG A 729 37.91 14.90 -10.21
CA ARG A 729 37.13 15.75 -11.15
C ARG A 729 35.99 14.99 -11.86
N THR A 730 35.05 14.45 -11.09
CA THR A 730 33.83 13.82 -11.61
C THR A 730 32.92 14.87 -12.28
N PRO A 731 32.03 14.47 -13.19
CA PRO A 731 31.01 15.38 -13.74
C PRO A 731 30.17 16.05 -12.65
N LEU A 732 29.82 15.30 -11.60
CA LEU A 732 29.09 15.84 -10.45
C LEU A 732 29.87 16.94 -9.74
N TRP A 733 31.17 16.75 -9.49
CA TRP A 733 31.97 17.79 -8.84
C TRP A 733 32.19 19.02 -9.72
N ARG A 734 32.36 18.83 -11.04
CA ARG A 734 32.36 19.95 -12.00
C ARG A 734 31.05 20.72 -11.96
N TRP A 735 29.91 20.06 -11.77
CA TRP A 735 28.63 20.75 -11.61
C TRP A 735 28.54 21.48 -10.26
N LEU A 736 28.85 20.80 -9.15
CA LEU A 736 28.74 21.37 -7.80
C LEU A 736 29.71 22.54 -7.54
N ARG A 737 30.76 22.71 -8.34
CA ARG A 737 31.67 23.87 -8.25
C ARG A 737 30.92 25.21 -8.35
N HIS A 738 29.79 25.25 -9.04
CA HIS A 738 28.95 26.45 -9.18
C HIS A 738 28.29 26.87 -7.86
N GLY A 739 28.30 26.01 -6.84
CA GLY A 739 27.90 26.34 -5.47
C GLY A 739 29.05 26.81 -4.57
N LEU A 740 30.32 26.78 -5.02
CA LEU A 740 31.46 27.26 -4.21
C LEU A 740 31.30 28.73 -3.77
N PRO A 741 30.81 29.66 -4.62
CA PRO A 741 30.52 31.03 -4.17
C PRO A 741 29.52 31.08 -3.02
N SER A 742 28.57 30.14 -2.93
CA SER A 742 27.63 30.05 -1.81
C SER A 742 28.30 29.65 -0.50
N LEU A 743 29.31 28.76 -0.54
CA LEU A 743 30.14 28.43 0.63
C LEU A 743 30.97 29.63 1.07
N GLU A 744 31.58 30.33 0.13
CA GLU A 744 32.37 31.54 0.40
C GLU A 744 31.50 32.64 1.02
N ARG A 745 30.30 32.85 0.46
CA ARG A 745 29.31 33.79 0.99
C ARG A 745 28.90 33.44 2.42
N MET A 746 28.62 32.16 2.69
CA MET A 746 28.25 31.66 4.02
C MET A 746 29.40 31.85 5.03
N ALA A 747 30.66 31.71 4.61
CA ALA A 747 31.84 31.88 5.45
C ALA A 747 32.27 33.35 5.64
N SER A 748 31.90 34.25 4.72
CA SER A 748 32.30 35.65 4.77
C SER A 748 31.62 36.41 5.92
N ARG A 749 32.32 37.40 6.47
CA ARG A 749 31.75 38.39 7.41
C ARG A 749 31.22 39.65 6.73
N GLN A 750 31.29 39.69 5.40
CA GLN A 750 30.93 40.87 4.60
C GLN A 750 29.47 40.87 4.17
N HIS A 751 28.77 39.73 4.27
CA HIS A 751 27.38 39.56 3.88
C HIS A 751 26.52 39.23 5.10
N SER A 752 25.27 39.71 5.12
CA SER A 752 24.27 39.27 6.09
C SER A 752 23.90 37.82 5.81
N TRP A 753 23.66 37.03 6.87
CA TRP A 753 23.25 35.64 6.71
C TRP A 753 21.78 35.56 6.32
N ALA A 754 21.51 34.84 5.23
CA ALA A 754 20.16 34.42 4.87
C ALA A 754 19.50 33.68 6.04
N ARG A 755 18.32 34.15 6.48
CA ARG A 755 17.63 33.64 7.68
C ARG A 755 16.14 33.44 7.42
N ILE A 756 15.53 32.55 8.20
CA ILE A 756 14.08 32.32 8.17
C ILE A 756 13.42 33.21 9.23
N SER A 757 12.31 33.84 8.86
CA SER A 757 11.54 34.69 9.76
C SER A 757 11.05 33.88 10.98
N GLY A 758 11.37 34.38 12.18
CA GLY A 758 10.94 33.78 13.45
C GLY A 758 11.72 32.53 13.90
N ARG A 759 12.77 32.08 13.20
CA ARG A 759 13.64 31.00 13.69
C ARG A 759 15.06 31.01 13.11
N LEU A 760 15.98 30.38 13.84
CA LEU A 760 17.31 30.08 13.31
C LEU A 760 17.26 28.85 12.37
N PRO A 761 18.17 28.76 11.40
CA PRO A 761 18.43 27.53 10.67
C PRO A 761 18.79 26.39 11.63
N THR A 762 18.34 25.19 11.30
CA THR A 762 18.48 23.98 12.13
C THR A 762 19.90 23.45 12.11
N ASP A 763 20.58 23.57 10.96
CA ASP A 763 21.95 23.11 10.76
C ASP A 763 22.66 23.92 9.65
N ALA A 764 23.94 23.63 9.44
CA ALA A 764 24.77 24.27 8.42
C ALA A 764 24.30 23.96 6.98
N VAL A 765 23.60 22.84 6.77
CA VAL A 765 23.07 22.48 5.44
C VAL A 765 21.87 23.36 5.10
N GLU A 766 20.95 23.58 6.05
CA GLU A 766 19.83 24.50 5.90
C GLU A 766 20.33 25.94 5.68
N GLN A 767 21.34 26.38 6.44
CA GLN A 767 21.96 27.69 6.20
C GLN A 767 22.54 27.80 4.78
N LEU A 768 23.30 26.79 4.33
CA LEU A 768 23.86 26.80 2.98
C LEU A 768 22.76 26.77 1.91
N CYS A 769 21.65 26.07 2.13
CA CYS A 769 20.53 26.06 1.19
C CYS A 769 19.93 27.46 1.01
N LEU A 770 19.75 28.21 2.10
CA LEU A 770 19.24 29.59 2.07
C LEU A 770 20.23 30.52 1.35
N THR A 771 21.51 30.48 1.75
CA THR A 771 22.57 31.27 1.12
C THR A 771 22.76 30.92 -0.36
N ASN A 772 22.58 29.65 -0.74
CA ASN A 772 22.65 29.22 -2.13
C ASN A 772 21.55 29.87 -2.97
N ILE A 773 20.29 29.93 -2.49
CA ILE A 773 19.20 30.60 -3.22
C ILE A 773 19.61 32.04 -3.57
N VAL A 774 20.10 32.79 -2.59
CA VAL A 774 20.52 34.18 -2.79
C VAL A 774 21.68 34.28 -3.79
N GLN A 775 22.71 33.46 -3.63
CA GLN A 775 23.84 33.43 -4.57
C GLN A 775 23.40 33.14 -6.00
N GLN A 776 22.45 32.21 -6.20
CA GLN A 776 21.97 31.87 -7.54
C GLN A 776 21.10 32.98 -8.14
N LEU A 777 20.40 33.79 -7.33
CA LEU A 777 19.74 35.00 -7.81
C LEU A 777 20.76 36.03 -8.32
N ASP A 778 21.92 36.15 -7.67
CA ASP A 778 23.01 37.01 -8.16
C ASP A 778 23.61 36.49 -9.46
N HIS A 779 23.76 35.17 -9.61
CA HIS A 779 24.17 34.59 -10.89
C HIS A 779 23.14 34.88 -11.98
N LEU A 780 21.83 34.77 -11.70
CA LEU A 780 20.77 35.13 -12.65
C LEU A 780 20.89 36.57 -13.13
N ARG A 781 21.17 37.52 -12.22
CA ARG A 781 21.37 38.94 -12.57
C ARG A 781 22.55 39.19 -13.50
N ALA A 782 23.54 38.28 -13.54
CA ALA A 782 24.68 38.41 -14.43
C ALA A 782 24.37 38.00 -15.88
N HIS A 783 23.32 37.21 -16.13
CA HIS A 783 22.93 36.83 -17.48
C HIS A 783 22.32 38.02 -18.23
N GLU A 784 22.80 38.29 -19.45
CA GLU A 784 22.45 39.49 -20.23
C GLU A 784 20.93 39.63 -20.46
N SER A 785 20.25 38.54 -20.85
CA SER A 785 18.79 38.53 -21.08
C SER A 785 18.00 38.91 -19.82
N VAL A 786 18.41 38.38 -18.66
CA VAL A 786 17.80 38.66 -17.35
C VAL A 786 18.09 40.09 -16.91
N ALA A 787 19.35 40.53 -16.98
CA ALA A 787 19.78 41.88 -16.61
C ALA A 787 19.00 42.95 -17.39
N ARG A 788 18.84 42.74 -18.70
CA ARG A 788 18.06 43.61 -19.57
C ARG A 788 16.60 43.72 -19.13
N ARG A 789 15.90 42.60 -18.96
CA ARG A 789 14.46 42.63 -18.62
C ARG A 789 14.19 43.09 -17.18
N LEU A 790 15.13 42.88 -16.27
CA LEU A 790 15.09 43.49 -14.94
C LEU A 790 15.20 45.01 -15.01
N ALA A 791 16.14 45.53 -15.83
CA ALA A 791 16.30 46.98 -16.01
C ALA A 791 15.08 47.64 -16.68
N GLU A 792 14.39 46.90 -17.56
CA GLU A 792 13.13 47.31 -18.18
C GLU A 792 11.92 47.20 -17.22
N GLY A 793 12.06 46.55 -16.06
CA GLY A 793 10.98 46.31 -15.11
C GLY A 793 9.94 45.29 -15.60
N THR A 794 10.27 44.47 -16.59
CA THR A 794 9.36 43.47 -17.18
C THR A 794 9.58 42.06 -16.65
N LEU A 795 10.51 41.87 -15.73
CA LEU A 795 10.86 40.57 -15.14
C LEU A 795 11.11 40.71 -13.64
N GLU A 796 10.55 39.79 -12.85
CA GLU A 796 10.81 39.71 -11.40
C GLU A 796 11.64 38.48 -11.02
N LEU A 797 12.49 38.60 -9.99
CA LEU A 797 13.22 37.47 -9.42
C LEU A 797 12.72 37.15 -8.01
N HIS A 798 12.42 35.88 -7.73
CA HIS A 798 12.02 35.43 -6.39
C HIS A 798 12.93 34.31 -5.87
N GLY A 799 13.34 34.43 -4.60
CA GLY A 799 13.96 33.35 -3.85
C GLY A 799 12.91 32.57 -3.07
N MET A 800 12.91 31.25 -3.18
CA MET A 800 11.97 30.38 -2.46
C MET A 800 12.72 29.27 -1.72
N TYR A 801 12.36 29.04 -0.46
CA TYR A 801 12.84 27.90 0.31
C TYR A 801 11.66 27.00 0.71
N PHE A 802 11.77 25.70 0.41
CA PHE A 802 10.74 24.72 0.74
C PHE A 802 11.21 23.71 1.80
N HIS A 803 10.59 23.73 2.98
CA HIS A 803 10.87 22.77 4.03
C HIS A 803 10.07 21.48 3.82
N VAL A 804 10.72 20.44 3.32
CA VAL A 804 10.10 19.17 2.91
C VAL A 804 9.39 18.46 4.07
N GLY A 805 10.01 18.45 5.26
CA GLY A 805 9.46 17.74 6.42
C GLY A 805 8.21 18.39 7.03
N GLU A 806 8.02 19.70 6.81
CA GLU A 806 6.88 20.46 7.33
C GLU A 806 5.86 20.82 6.24
N ALA A 807 6.18 20.50 4.98
CA ALA A 807 5.43 20.95 3.80
C ALA A 807 5.17 22.47 3.80
N GLN A 808 6.18 23.26 4.18
CA GLN A 808 6.08 24.72 4.33
C GLN A 808 6.97 25.45 3.34
N ALA A 809 6.40 26.43 2.63
CA ALA A 809 7.11 27.34 1.74
C ALA A 809 7.47 28.66 2.44
N TYR A 810 8.64 29.20 2.08
CA TYR A 810 9.10 30.51 2.49
C TYR A 810 9.57 31.29 1.26
N LEU A 811 9.30 32.59 1.22
CA LEU A 811 9.71 33.50 0.14
C LEU A 811 10.68 34.54 0.68
N LEU A 812 11.72 34.83 -0.09
CA LEU A 812 12.66 35.92 0.21
C LEU A 812 11.91 37.27 0.09
N ALA A 813 11.95 38.08 1.15
CA ALA A 813 11.26 39.37 1.19
C ALA A 813 11.70 40.33 0.07
N GLN A 814 10.76 41.09 -0.50
CA GLN A 814 11.03 42.11 -1.51
C GLN A 814 11.96 43.21 -0.94
N GLY A 815 12.97 43.62 -1.71
CA GLY A 815 14.00 44.58 -1.30
C GLY A 815 15.29 43.97 -0.75
N ALA A 816 15.28 42.71 -0.26
CA ALA A 816 16.48 41.99 0.17
C ALA A 816 17.39 41.56 -0.99
N SER A 817 16.88 41.65 -2.22
CA SER A 817 17.52 41.21 -3.46
C SER A 817 18.41 42.26 -4.14
N ALA A 818 18.54 43.47 -3.59
CA ALA A 818 19.36 44.55 -4.16
C ALA A 818 20.82 44.56 -3.67
N GLY A 819 21.22 43.59 -2.83
CA GLY A 819 22.61 43.45 -2.36
C GLY A 819 23.09 44.50 -1.35
N THR A 820 22.22 45.43 -0.92
CA THR A 820 22.59 46.55 -0.03
C THR A 820 21.70 46.69 1.23
N GLY A 821 20.71 45.81 1.42
CA GLY A 821 19.77 45.85 2.55
C GLY A 821 20.17 44.95 3.75
N PRO A 822 19.72 45.24 4.99
CA PRO A 822 20.32 44.65 6.19
C PRO A 822 19.96 43.20 6.52
N ASP A 823 19.04 42.51 5.85
CA ASP A 823 18.74 41.10 6.15
C ASP A 823 18.10 40.35 4.96
N GLU A 824 18.72 39.26 4.52
CA GLU A 824 18.15 38.30 3.57
C GLU A 824 17.12 37.40 4.31
N VAL A 825 15.89 37.88 4.50
CA VAL A 825 14.85 37.18 5.27
C VAL A 825 13.90 36.39 4.39
N PHE A 826 13.71 35.12 4.73
CA PHE A 826 12.70 34.24 4.16
C PHE A 826 11.44 34.22 5.04
N ASP A 827 10.35 34.83 4.55
CA ASP A 827 9.07 34.89 5.22
C ASP A 827 8.18 33.71 4.90
N ARG A 828 7.41 33.28 5.90
CA ARG A 828 6.52 32.13 5.79
C ARG A 828 5.31 32.45 4.92
N VAL A 829 5.01 31.61 3.93
CA VAL A 829 3.77 31.72 3.14
C VAL A 829 2.61 31.09 3.93
N GLY A 830 1.60 31.90 4.28
CA GLY A 830 0.41 31.48 5.02
C GLY A 830 -0.77 31.02 4.12
N PRO A 831 -1.78 30.31 4.67
CA PRO A 831 -2.91 29.73 3.90
C PRO A 831 -3.85 30.73 3.20
N GLY A 832 -3.61 32.04 3.32
CA GLY A 832 -4.44 33.11 2.74
C GLY A 832 -3.63 34.25 2.12
N ALA A 833 -2.35 34.05 1.85
CA ALA A 833 -1.51 35.06 1.20
C ALA A 833 -1.83 35.14 -0.30
N GLY A 834 -2.92 35.82 -0.67
CA GLY A 834 -3.07 36.44 -1.99
C GLY A 834 -2.32 37.77 -2.01
N LEU A 835 -1.82 38.20 -3.18
CA LEU A 835 -1.11 39.47 -3.36
C LEU A 835 -1.81 40.62 -2.64
N SER A 836 -1.19 41.08 -1.54
CA SER A 836 -1.52 42.31 -0.84
C SER A 836 -0.24 43.13 -0.72
N THR A 837 0.29 43.58 -1.85
CA THR A 837 1.44 44.50 -1.89
C THR A 837 1.38 45.41 -3.12
N THR A 838 0.23 46.02 -3.36
CA THR A 838 0.14 47.29 -4.10
C THR A 838 -1.08 48.02 -3.58
N LEU A 839 -0.93 48.85 -2.55
CA LEU A 839 -1.72 50.07 -2.24
C LEU A 839 -1.45 50.68 -0.84
N GLU A 840 -0.70 50.02 0.07
CA GLU A 840 -0.47 50.57 1.42
C GLU A 840 0.83 51.39 1.61
N ALA A 841 1.61 51.65 0.57
CA ALA A 841 2.87 52.40 0.68
C ALA A 841 2.77 53.94 0.43
N GLU A 842 1.59 54.50 0.16
CA GLU A 842 1.42 55.96 -0.04
C GLU A 842 0.58 56.67 1.04
N ALA A 843 0.27 56.03 2.16
CA ALA A 843 -0.53 56.66 3.23
C ALA A 843 0.25 57.13 4.47
N HIS A 844 1.58 56.93 4.53
CA HIS A 844 2.41 57.48 5.61
C HIS A 844 3.79 57.95 5.11
N ALA A 845 3.78 59.07 4.38
CA ALA A 845 4.88 60.05 4.32
C ALA A 845 4.28 61.43 4.05
#